data_AF-A0A7V4Y378-F1
#
_entry.id   AF-A0A7V4Y378-F1
#
_cell.length_a   1.000
_cell.length_b   1.000
_cell.length_c   1.000
_cell.angle_alpha   90.00
_cell.angle_beta   90.00
_cell.angle_gamma   90.00
#
_symmetry.space_group_name_H-M   'P 1'
#
loop_
_entity.id
_entity.type
_entity.pdbx_description
1 polymer ?
#
loop_
_entity_poly.entity_id
_entity_poly.type
_entity_poly.pdbx_seq_one_letter_code
_entity_poly.pdbx_strand_id
1 'polypeptide(L)'
;MFVITREMYHAEMAAAVFDHLRDFLLSMEKNHCQRIEFLPIEVMRMTCEKLRTDDALKAKEVEAYVLAEKAQSEYEIESGALIEKRNRAEFGVLAAFIPQGLRLPAEDSYDIQTFKTYDLSGVLKAHVRKMIEDLPEDQREIARAILNQPSVKRRPVDSHIKYLLALKNDGGGWYEAGAYLFHLKLIPDLDLAEKGVETRIDRNAHCVNELSNPERTALIAIEKLANDFSLDPDENRLRENLVSFFRERNAVDTEVWLKTILEDDNWRPKLTFDKWKFKDITKPGEIEVHLVPLRDPRTGDVAKGLKLEGPNLVATTDPKSPIHLKWTTYPKKPAHLGHYLILVVKDTNDDDTGEELTRRTVKPGRQSLKLSLKDVELEQGETCAAKIVIHAKDSSGLILSTDESESFYIEGGLVQEEVVKKVSRIRNRAEAIFQAALKFRKSMEVDSEGWEEGRPRMYRIKLKNREVYRIVINATLYSIERKNITDPMSCGAWWADMRGRGMLEVQDLSPVGITVTGIEAFRNFTEARRDLFNLFLEKDEAGVVEVFDLREFKAEILAYVEAYQAMFDELRTRLEGTDKDGLINNLLNAAHSLSRIDTIHLLVGDSDENEEVILLAPTHPLRMLWAVQYQQLLFRWAEMLDGVSEDEATRLINRESIDKITSLNIPSAIAFGQNEIYINSDNIDLFWSVLPKGTTIDIRKVISLVFRLLGQKGGGEITSITPMQLADKVWRYLKHHPYVSTLRLNVINPGDGQLILNTIREIQRSGQFDDLNYDLAFFGDLRYEVMASAFDEITEEAVLSEGSQPDVDEDLLRPNLNPLFPKLTFSKKRVKESEWKDLDFREAHITVLIDRFSTKVLMRPTGIAQGSFCLHNLVAEYRADFDIKGESATWSRKVIPNKNREIEPTDTCAASIYGVDDALLRMGACFYDWGKSFEKVPAIQLELSDTDKYIISKIHENSDWVITIDRNFGIEYFDNPRSTPGITVRSYLIDYTPEFLEGVGHRLIVSTFWLSEIESLIKDGLRKMGIPGTGFHAAQILDILKSISGKLALKLINNPKDAREIIGLALTRLLLEKD
;
A
#
# COMPACT_ATOMS: atom_id res chain seq x y z
N MET A 1 -0.02 40.44 -22.05
CA MET A 1 0.11 39.09 -21.46
C MET A 1 0.97 38.27 -22.36
N PHE A 2 2.21 38.17 -21.92
CA PHE A 2 3.29 37.49 -22.57
C PHE A 2 3.20 36.00 -22.31
N VAL A 3 3.30 35.20 -23.37
CA VAL A 3 3.27 33.74 -23.27
C VAL A 3 4.69 33.22 -23.37
N ILE A 4 5.16 32.56 -22.31
CA ILE A 4 6.47 31.90 -22.32
C ILE A 4 6.35 30.64 -23.17
N THR A 5 7.01 30.62 -24.32
CA THR A 5 7.12 29.41 -25.13
C THR A 5 8.18 28.49 -24.53
N ARG A 6 8.02 27.18 -24.79
CA ARG A 6 9.00 26.17 -24.36
C ARG A 6 10.40 26.47 -24.91
N GLU A 7 10.49 27.00 -26.13
CA GLU A 7 11.74 27.41 -26.78
C GLU A 7 12.43 28.55 -26.03
N MET A 8 11.69 29.58 -25.63
CA MET A 8 12.25 30.71 -24.86
C MET A 8 12.79 30.27 -23.50
N TYR A 9 12.03 29.41 -22.81
CA TYR A 9 12.46 28.84 -21.53
C TYR A 9 13.73 27.98 -21.68
N HIS A 10 13.77 27.09 -22.68
CA HIS A 10 14.96 26.26 -22.96
C HIS A 10 16.16 27.11 -23.38
N ALA A 11 15.96 28.17 -24.17
CA ALA A 11 17.03 29.07 -24.60
C ALA A 11 17.65 29.84 -23.41
N GLU A 12 16.82 30.26 -22.45
CA GLU A 12 17.27 30.92 -21.22
C GLU A 12 18.05 29.95 -20.32
N MET A 13 17.52 28.73 -20.12
CA MET A 13 18.24 27.68 -19.40
C MET A 13 19.59 27.37 -20.05
N ALA A 14 19.63 27.28 -21.39
CA ALA A 14 20.87 27.03 -22.12
C ALA A 14 21.86 28.18 -21.98
N ALA A 15 21.39 29.43 -21.90
CA ALA A 15 22.25 30.58 -21.63
C ALA A 15 22.86 30.51 -20.21
N ALA A 16 22.05 30.18 -19.20
CA ALA A 16 22.49 30.02 -17.83
C ALA A 16 23.58 28.95 -17.68
N VAL A 17 23.35 27.79 -18.31
CA VAL A 17 24.30 26.67 -18.30
C VAL A 17 25.55 27.02 -19.08
N PHE A 18 25.43 27.70 -20.23
CA PHE A 18 26.56 28.14 -21.03
C PHE A 18 27.47 29.12 -20.29
N ASP A 19 26.91 30.16 -19.67
CA ASP A 19 27.69 31.19 -18.95
C ASP A 19 28.58 30.54 -17.88
N HIS A 20 28.02 29.60 -17.12
CA HIS A 20 28.74 28.93 -16.04
C HIS A 20 29.74 27.87 -16.55
N LEU A 21 29.36 27.08 -17.57
CA LEU A 21 30.25 26.09 -18.17
C LEU A 21 31.42 26.73 -18.91
N ARG A 22 31.23 27.88 -19.56
CA ARG A 22 32.27 28.57 -20.31
C ARG A 22 33.45 28.92 -19.43
N ASP A 23 33.21 29.61 -18.32
CA ASP A 23 34.27 30.02 -17.39
C ASP A 23 34.96 28.80 -16.75
N PHE A 24 34.17 27.78 -16.43
CA PHE A 24 34.69 26.52 -15.92
C PHE A 24 35.62 25.82 -16.93
N LEU A 25 35.18 25.60 -18.17
CA LEU A 25 35.97 24.93 -19.21
C LEU A 25 37.22 25.74 -19.59
N LEU A 26 37.15 27.08 -19.53
CA LEU A 26 38.29 27.97 -19.69
C LEU A 26 39.30 27.90 -18.53
N SER A 27 38.94 27.32 -17.37
CA SER A 27 39.87 27.08 -16.26
C SER A 27 40.57 25.71 -16.31
N MET A 28 40.04 24.74 -17.09
CA MET A 28 40.54 23.35 -17.08
C MET A 28 41.84 23.13 -17.85
N GLU A 29 42.66 22.17 -17.45
CA GLU A 29 43.89 21.83 -18.18
C GLU A 29 43.61 21.01 -19.44
N LYS A 30 44.64 20.85 -20.30
CA LYS A 30 44.58 19.97 -21.47
C LYS A 30 44.30 18.51 -21.04
N ASN A 31 43.66 17.74 -21.92
CA ASN A 31 43.21 16.36 -21.71
C ASN A 31 42.12 16.19 -20.64
N HIS A 32 41.41 17.26 -20.26
CA HIS A 32 40.29 17.16 -19.31
C HIS A 32 39.01 16.67 -19.99
N CYS A 33 38.35 15.68 -19.39
CA CYS A 33 37.07 15.14 -19.84
C CYS A 33 35.95 15.50 -18.85
N GLN A 34 34.94 16.22 -19.33
CA GLN A 34 33.82 16.70 -18.54
C GLN A 34 32.50 16.08 -19.00
N ARG A 35 31.71 15.56 -18.07
CA ARG A 35 30.38 15.01 -18.31
C ARG A 35 29.32 15.95 -17.72
N ILE A 36 28.28 16.25 -18.50
CA ILE A 36 27.14 17.08 -18.10
C ILE A 36 25.85 16.27 -18.26
N GLU A 37 25.04 16.22 -17.21
CA GLU A 37 23.82 15.42 -17.14
C GLU A 37 22.65 16.22 -16.56
N PHE A 38 21.47 15.60 -16.45
CA PHE A 38 20.29 16.17 -15.78
C PHE A 38 19.71 17.45 -16.44
N LEU A 39 19.88 17.59 -17.77
CA LEU A 39 19.28 18.66 -18.57
C LEU A 39 18.33 18.10 -19.65
N PRO A 40 17.27 18.85 -20.05
CA PRO A 40 16.49 18.50 -21.22
C PRO A 40 17.34 18.46 -22.49
N ILE A 41 17.08 17.51 -23.39
CA ILE A 41 17.90 17.30 -24.60
C ILE A 41 18.06 18.55 -25.47
N GLU A 42 17.00 19.34 -25.60
CA GLU A 42 17.03 20.61 -26.34
C GLU A 42 17.94 21.66 -25.69
N VAL A 43 17.97 21.72 -24.35
CA VAL A 43 18.88 22.59 -23.60
C VAL A 43 20.33 22.15 -23.81
N MET A 44 20.59 20.83 -23.81
CA MET A 44 21.92 20.27 -24.08
C MET A 44 22.41 20.64 -25.49
N ARG A 45 21.55 20.52 -26.50
CA ARG A 45 21.87 20.88 -27.90
C ARG A 45 22.19 22.37 -28.04
N MET A 46 21.33 23.25 -27.52
CA MET A 46 21.53 24.70 -27.56
C MET A 46 22.79 25.13 -26.79
N THR A 47 23.09 24.50 -25.66
CA THR A 47 24.30 24.78 -24.88
C THR A 47 25.54 24.33 -25.62
N CYS A 48 25.50 23.13 -26.22
CA CYS A 48 26.60 22.57 -27.01
C CYS A 48 26.94 23.45 -28.22
N GLU A 49 25.92 23.94 -28.93
CA GLU A 49 26.08 24.87 -30.05
C GLU A 49 26.78 26.18 -29.61
N LYS A 50 26.36 26.77 -28.49
CA LYS A 50 27.01 27.97 -27.93
C LYS A 50 28.46 27.71 -27.51
N LEU A 51 28.75 26.59 -26.85
CA LEU A 51 30.11 26.22 -26.45
C LEU A 51 31.05 26.05 -27.65
N ARG A 52 30.56 25.49 -28.75
CA ARG A 52 31.36 25.29 -29.97
C ARG A 52 31.52 26.53 -30.83
N THR A 53 30.69 27.55 -30.65
CA THR A 53 30.74 28.79 -31.44
C THR A 53 31.58 29.88 -30.79
N ASP A 54 31.80 29.82 -29.46
CA ASP A 54 32.62 30.77 -28.70
C ASP A 54 34.11 30.75 -29.08
N ASP A 55 34.66 31.92 -29.41
CA ASP A 55 36.04 32.06 -29.91
C ASP A 55 37.12 31.78 -28.84
N ALA A 56 36.83 32.03 -27.56
CA ALA A 56 37.77 31.79 -26.47
C ALA A 56 37.89 30.29 -26.16
N LEU A 57 36.76 29.56 -26.20
CA LEU A 57 36.74 28.09 -26.06
C LEU A 57 37.40 27.41 -27.27
N LYS A 58 37.20 27.93 -28.49
CA LYS A 58 37.90 27.45 -29.70
C LYS A 58 39.41 27.64 -29.60
N ALA A 59 39.88 28.79 -29.11
CA ALA A 59 41.30 29.06 -28.92
C ALA A 59 41.97 28.09 -27.92
N LYS A 60 41.17 27.49 -27.04
CA LYS A 60 41.60 26.48 -26.06
C LYS A 60 41.33 25.03 -26.50
N GLU A 61 40.92 24.82 -27.75
CA GLU A 61 40.63 23.49 -28.31
C GLU A 61 39.56 22.72 -27.50
N VAL A 62 38.52 23.42 -27.01
CA VAL A 62 37.39 22.80 -26.31
C VAL A 62 36.45 22.15 -27.33
N GLU A 63 36.25 20.84 -27.22
CA GLU A 63 35.32 20.07 -28.04
C GLU A 63 34.10 19.67 -27.19
N ALA A 64 32.89 20.09 -27.57
CA ALA A 64 31.65 19.75 -26.87
C ALA A 64 30.71 18.94 -27.77
N TYR A 65 30.07 17.90 -27.23
CA TYR A 65 29.14 17.03 -27.97
C TYR A 65 27.96 16.55 -27.13
N VAL A 66 26.82 16.32 -27.78
CA VAL A 66 25.65 15.63 -27.20
C VAL A 66 25.68 14.18 -27.63
N LEU A 67 25.63 13.26 -26.66
CA LEU A 67 25.64 11.82 -26.94
C LEU A 67 24.31 11.40 -27.59
N ALA A 68 24.38 10.65 -28.69
CA ALA A 68 23.21 10.13 -29.40
C ALA A 68 23.48 8.72 -29.95
N GLU A 69 22.42 7.92 -30.14
CA GLU A 69 22.52 6.59 -30.79
C GLU A 69 23.03 6.68 -32.23
N LYS A 70 22.58 7.71 -32.95
CA LYS A 70 23.02 8.04 -34.30
C LYS A 70 23.14 9.55 -34.41
N ALA A 71 24.31 10.04 -34.78
CA ALA A 71 24.52 11.48 -34.92
C ALA A 71 23.74 12.02 -36.14
N GLN A 72 22.75 12.89 -35.90
CA GLN A 72 21.98 13.54 -36.96
C GLN A 72 22.43 14.98 -37.21
N SER A 73 23.14 15.57 -36.25
CA SER A 73 23.68 16.92 -36.32
C SER A 73 25.17 16.96 -36.03
N GLU A 74 25.84 18.03 -36.45
CA GLU A 74 27.28 18.22 -36.19
C GLU A 74 27.62 18.35 -34.70
N TYR A 75 26.63 18.63 -33.84
CA TYR A 75 26.74 18.76 -32.38
C TYR A 75 26.51 17.44 -31.63
N GLU A 76 26.14 16.38 -32.35
CA GLU A 76 25.90 15.05 -31.81
C GLU A 76 27.07 14.12 -32.08
N ILE A 77 27.29 13.15 -31.20
CA ILE A 77 28.36 12.15 -31.33
C ILE A 77 27.86 10.78 -30.88
N GLU A 78 28.34 9.75 -31.56
CA GLU A 78 28.12 8.35 -31.19
C GLU A 78 29.16 7.88 -30.17
N SER A 79 28.82 6.88 -29.35
CA SER A 79 29.69 6.43 -28.25
C SER A 79 31.10 6.02 -28.71
N GLY A 80 31.21 5.29 -29.82
CA GLY A 80 32.50 4.89 -30.40
C GLY A 80 33.38 6.09 -30.78
N ALA A 81 32.80 7.10 -31.44
CA ALA A 81 33.52 8.30 -31.87
C ALA A 81 33.93 9.18 -30.68
N LEU A 82 33.13 9.25 -29.61
CA LEU A 82 33.49 9.95 -28.38
C LEU A 82 34.70 9.28 -27.69
N ILE A 83 34.76 7.95 -27.70
CA ILE A 83 35.88 7.18 -27.15
C ILE A 83 37.16 7.43 -27.97
N GLU A 84 37.06 7.48 -29.30
CA GLU A 84 38.20 7.82 -30.17
C GLU A 84 38.76 9.22 -29.88
N LYS A 85 37.87 10.20 -29.66
CA LYS A 85 38.23 11.57 -29.30
C LYS A 85 38.99 11.64 -27.97
N ARG A 86 38.51 10.90 -26.97
CA ARG A 86 39.15 10.78 -25.65
C ARG A 86 40.52 10.09 -25.73
N ASN A 87 40.68 9.06 -26.56
CA ASN A 87 41.91 8.26 -26.65
C ASN A 87 43.05 8.93 -27.45
N ARG A 88 42.91 10.21 -27.84
CA ARG A 88 43.98 10.97 -28.48
C ARG A 88 45.11 11.24 -27.50
N ALA A 89 46.35 11.22 -28.00
CA ALA A 89 47.54 11.45 -27.18
C ALA A 89 47.59 12.87 -26.56
N GLU A 90 47.00 13.85 -27.24
CA GLU A 90 46.82 15.22 -26.74
C GLU A 90 45.53 15.81 -27.34
N PHE A 91 44.67 16.38 -26.49
CA PHE A 91 43.51 17.20 -26.86
C PHE A 91 43.31 18.32 -25.84
N GLY A 92 42.53 19.36 -26.19
CA GLY A 92 42.22 20.47 -25.28
C GLY A 92 41.32 20.04 -24.11
N VAL A 93 40.02 20.30 -24.21
CA VAL A 93 39.04 19.87 -23.20
C VAL A 93 37.86 19.23 -23.91
N LEU A 94 37.43 18.05 -23.46
CA LEU A 94 36.31 17.32 -24.06
C LEU A 94 35.09 17.36 -23.13
N ALA A 95 34.00 17.98 -23.58
CA ALA A 95 32.74 18.07 -22.84
C ALA A 95 31.66 17.20 -23.50
N ALA A 96 31.08 16.26 -22.74
CA ALA A 96 30.03 15.37 -23.22
C ALA A 96 28.72 15.61 -22.44
N PHE A 97 27.65 15.96 -23.16
CA PHE A 97 26.29 16.02 -22.62
C PHE A 97 25.63 14.64 -22.81
N ILE A 98 25.14 14.07 -21.73
CA ILE A 98 24.54 12.72 -21.73
C ILE A 98 23.04 12.84 -21.44
N PRO A 99 22.16 12.67 -22.44
CA PRO A 99 20.71 12.74 -22.25
C PRO A 99 20.22 11.71 -21.23
N GLN A 100 19.27 12.10 -20.38
CA GLN A 100 18.65 11.18 -19.42
C GLN A 100 17.93 10.04 -20.16
N GLY A 101 18.20 8.80 -19.74
CA GLY A 101 17.57 7.60 -20.29
C GLY A 101 18.28 6.99 -21.50
N LEU A 102 19.34 7.61 -22.03
CA LEU A 102 20.12 7.07 -23.14
C LEU A 102 21.12 6.01 -22.63
N ARG A 103 20.97 4.75 -23.04
CA ARG A 103 21.97 3.68 -22.77
C ARG A 103 22.65 3.23 -24.06
N LEU A 104 23.98 3.32 -24.12
CA LEU A 104 24.77 2.93 -25.30
C LEU A 104 25.85 1.89 -24.95
N PRO A 105 26.34 1.10 -25.92
CA PRO A 105 27.48 0.22 -25.70
C PRO A 105 28.72 0.99 -25.24
N ALA A 106 29.49 0.39 -24.32
CA ALA A 106 30.74 0.92 -23.74
C ALA A 106 30.58 2.13 -22.79
N GLU A 107 29.47 2.21 -22.04
CA GLU A 107 29.24 3.18 -20.96
C GLU A 107 30.43 3.34 -19.98
N ASP A 108 31.07 2.23 -19.60
CA ASP A 108 32.27 2.25 -18.73
C ASP A 108 33.40 3.14 -19.26
N SER A 109 33.45 3.39 -20.57
CA SER A 109 34.51 4.17 -21.22
C SER A 109 34.29 5.69 -21.19
N TYR A 110 33.10 6.14 -20.80
CA TYR A 110 32.75 7.53 -20.54
C TYR A 110 32.01 7.72 -19.19
N ASP A 111 32.19 6.76 -18.28
CA ASP A 111 31.65 6.81 -16.92
C ASP A 111 32.41 7.79 -16.00
N ILE A 112 31.94 8.01 -14.77
CA ILE A 112 32.49 8.96 -13.77
C ILE A 112 34.00 8.74 -13.52
N GLN A 113 34.50 7.51 -13.72
CA GLN A 113 35.93 7.18 -13.62
C GLN A 113 36.79 7.75 -14.76
N THR A 114 36.17 8.12 -15.89
CA THR A 114 36.86 8.58 -17.11
C THR A 114 36.44 9.99 -17.54
N PHE A 115 35.22 10.42 -17.19
CA PHE A 115 34.76 11.80 -17.33
C PHE A 115 34.35 12.32 -15.96
N LYS A 116 34.90 13.46 -15.55
CA LYS A 116 34.50 14.09 -14.29
C LYS A 116 33.07 14.61 -14.45
N THR A 117 32.19 14.35 -13.49
CA THR A 117 30.81 14.85 -13.50
C THR A 117 30.78 16.35 -13.18
N TYR A 118 29.93 17.10 -13.88
CA TYR A 118 29.70 18.50 -13.60
C TYR A 118 28.51 18.66 -12.67
N ASP A 119 28.72 19.32 -11.55
CA ASP A 119 27.61 19.63 -10.66
C ASP A 119 26.90 20.89 -11.14
N LEU A 120 25.67 20.74 -11.62
CA LEU A 120 24.78 21.85 -11.96
C LEU A 120 23.99 22.34 -10.74
N SER A 121 24.18 21.74 -9.57
CA SER A 121 23.51 22.13 -8.33
C SER A 121 23.85 23.58 -7.99
N GLY A 122 22.83 24.43 -8.02
CA GLY A 122 22.97 25.85 -7.73
C GLY A 122 23.22 26.75 -8.95
N VAL A 123 23.57 26.22 -10.14
CA VAL A 123 23.80 27.03 -11.35
C VAL A 123 22.54 27.80 -11.74
N LEU A 124 21.39 27.12 -11.81
CA LEU A 124 20.12 27.76 -12.13
C LEU A 124 19.66 28.72 -11.02
N LYS A 125 20.00 28.45 -9.75
CA LYS A 125 19.70 29.36 -8.63
C LYS A 125 20.55 30.64 -8.71
N ALA A 126 21.82 30.52 -9.06
CA ALA A 126 22.71 31.64 -9.31
C ALA A 126 22.22 32.46 -10.51
N HIS A 127 21.74 31.80 -11.58
CA HIS A 127 21.13 32.48 -12.73
C HIS A 127 19.87 33.25 -12.34
N VAL A 128 18.99 32.68 -11.50
CA VAL A 128 17.82 33.41 -10.97
C VAL A 128 18.25 34.68 -10.22
N ARG A 129 19.29 34.62 -9.38
CA ARG A 129 19.83 35.80 -8.69
C ARG A 129 20.33 36.85 -9.69
N LYS A 130 21.09 36.43 -10.72
CA LYS A 130 21.57 37.30 -11.80
C LYS A 130 20.41 37.92 -12.59
N MET A 131 19.39 37.13 -12.95
CA MET A 131 18.19 37.62 -13.63
C MET A 131 17.48 38.71 -12.82
N ILE A 132 17.38 38.57 -11.50
CA ILE A 132 16.81 39.60 -10.61
C ILE A 132 17.68 40.87 -10.63
N GLU A 133 19.01 40.72 -10.61
CA GLU A 133 19.94 41.86 -10.68
C GLU A 133 19.97 42.55 -12.04
N ASP A 134 19.65 41.84 -13.12
CA ASP A 134 19.57 42.40 -14.48
C ASP A 134 18.23 43.12 -14.74
N LEU A 135 17.24 42.98 -13.86
CA LEU A 135 15.98 43.72 -13.95
C LEU A 135 16.18 45.21 -13.61
N PRO A 136 15.39 46.12 -14.23
CA PRO A 136 15.30 47.52 -13.82
C PRO A 136 14.94 47.66 -12.34
N GLU A 137 15.36 48.76 -11.70
CA GLU A 137 15.24 48.99 -10.24
C GLU A 137 13.83 48.72 -9.72
N ASP A 138 12.80 49.31 -10.34
CA ASP A 138 11.39 49.12 -9.95
C ASP A 138 10.94 47.64 -10.04
N GLN A 139 11.37 46.91 -11.07
CA GLN A 139 10.98 45.51 -11.28
C GLN A 139 11.74 44.57 -10.34
N ARG A 140 12.99 44.90 -10.03
CA ARG A 140 13.85 44.16 -9.11
C ARG A 140 13.29 44.16 -7.70
N GLU A 141 12.81 45.32 -7.23
CA GLU A 141 12.18 45.43 -5.91
C GLU A 141 10.92 44.56 -5.83
N ILE A 142 10.06 44.60 -6.85
CA ILE A 142 8.85 43.77 -6.94
C ILE A 142 9.21 42.28 -6.96
N ALA A 143 10.16 41.87 -7.80
CA ALA A 143 10.58 40.48 -7.90
C ALA A 143 11.17 39.96 -6.57
N ARG A 144 11.98 40.77 -5.87
CA ARG A 144 12.52 40.42 -4.54
C ARG A 144 11.41 40.29 -3.50
N ALA A 145 10.46 41.21 -3.47
CA ALA A 145 9.35 41.18 -2.52
C ALA A 145 8.51 39.90 -2.63
N ILE A 146 8.33 39.38 -3.86
CA ILE A 146 7.53 38.17 -4.14
C ILE A 146 8.36 36.89 -3.99
N LEU A 147 9.56 36.83 -4.57
CA LEU A 147 10.37 35.61 -4.60
C LEU A 147 11.01 35.27 -3.24
N ASN A 148 11.22 36.27 -2.38
CA ASN A 148 11.75 36.04 -1.03
C ASN A 148 10.70 35.48 -0.05
N GLN A 149 9.42 35.42 -0.45
CA GLN A 149 8.38 34.88 0.42
C GLN A 149 8.62 33.39 0.70
N PRO A 150 8.46 32.91 1.95
CA PRO A 150 8.74 31.51 2.30
C PRO A 150 7.93 30.49 1.48
N SER A 151 6.70 30.84 1.12
CA SER A 151 5.79 30.04 0.30
C SER A 151 6.23 29.94 -1.17
N VAL A 152 7.01 30.92 -1.66
CA VAL A 152 7.52 31.01 -3.04
C VAL A 152 8.97 30.52 -3.14
N LYS A 153 9.82 30.80 -2.14
CA LYS A 153 11.24 30.39 -2.09
C LYS A 153 11.41 28.87 -2.16
N ARG A 154 10.44 28.11 -1.63
CA ARG A 154 10.39 26.64 -1.66
C ARG A 154 9.93 26.05 -3.00
N ARG A 155 9.48 26.87 -3.95
CA ARG A 155 9.04 26.39 -5.26
C ARG A 155 10.25 25.98 -6.13
N PRO A 156 10.05 25.04 -7.07
CA PRO A 156 11.06 24.67 -8.04
C PRO A 156 11.66 25.87 -8.79
N VAL A 157 12.94 25.80 -9.12
CA VAL A 157 13.69 26.89 -9.77
C VAL A 157 13.12 27.23 -11.16
N ASP A 158 12.51 26.25 -11.84
CA ASP A 158 11.86 26.48 -13.14
C ASP A 158 10.68 27.45 -13.04
N SER A 159 9.92 27.42 -11.94
CA SER A 159 8.84 28.38 -11.67
C SER A 159 9.38 29.80 -11.53
N HIS A 160 10.52 29.98 -10.88
CA HIS A 160 11.17 31.29 -10.71
C HIS A 160 11.67 31.84 -12.06
N ILE A 161 12.32 31.00 -12.87
CA ILE A 161 12.80 31.39 -14.20
C ILE A 161 11.62 31.79 -15.10
N LYS A 162 10.55 30.99 -15.13
CA LYS A 162 9.34 31.32 -15.90
C LYS A 162 8.75 32.66 -15.43
N TYR A 163 8.57 32.84 -14.14
CA TYR A 163 8.03 34.10 -13.59
C TYR A 163 8.88 35.32 -13.99
N LEU A 164 10.20 35.25 -13.83
CA LEU A 164 11.11 36.34 -14.19
C LEU A 164 11.15 36.61 -15.69
N LEU A 165 11.07 35.57 -16.53
CA LEU A 165 10.97 35.72 -17.99
C LEU A 165 9.68 36.44 -18.40
N ALA A 166 8.55 36.14 -17.76
CA ALA A 166 7.30 36.85 -18.04
C ALA A 166 7.38 38.32 -17.60
N LEU A 167 7.90 38.58 -16.40
CA LEU A 167 8.06 39.94 -15.86
C LEU A 167 8.99 40.80 -16.72
N LYS A 168 10.09 40.22 -17.22
CA LYS A 168 11.05 40.90 -18.09
C LYS A 168 10.45 41.29 -19.44
N ASN A 169 9.52 40.51 -19.99
CA ASN A 169 9.04 40.67 -21.38
C ASN A 169 7.68 41.39 -21.53
N ASP A 170 6.79 41.38 -20.54
CA ASP A 170 5.45 42.02 -20.65
C ASP A 170 5.36 43.38 -19.94
N GLY A 171 6.42 43.82 -19.25
CA GLY A 171 6.43 44.99 -18.36
C GLY A 171 6.41 44.58 -16.88
N GLY A 172 6.92 45.45 -16.00
CA GLY A 172 7.20 45.09 -14.61
C GLY A 172 6.59 46.02 -13.57
N GLY A 173 5.31 46.37 -13.74
CA GLY A 173 4.52 46.95 -12.67
C GLY A 173 3.95 45.86 -11.74
N TRP A 174 3.33 46.30 -10.64
CA TRP A 174 2.64 45.41 -9.71
C TRP A 174 1.47 44.65 -10.35
N TYR A 175 0.85 45.22 -11.38
CA TYR A 175 -0.22 44.58 -12.15
C TYR A 175 0.30 43.34 -12.91
N GLU A 176 1.38 43.49 -13.66
CA GLU A 176 1.99 42.39 -14.42
C GLU A 176 2.57 41.34 -13.46
N ALA A 177 3.24 41.78 -12.39
CA ALA A 177 3.79 40.90 -11.36
C ALA A 177 2.71 40.03 -10.68
N GLY A 178 1.53 40.61 -10.46
CA GLY A 178 0.37 39.92 -9.91
C GLY A 178 -0.33 38.99 -10.92
N ALA A 179 -0.37 39.36 -12.19
CA ALA A 179 -0.88 38.51 -13.26
C ALA A 179 -0.07 37.21 -13.41
N TYR A 180 1.26 37.27 -13.34
CA TYR A 180 2.15 36.11 -13.55
C TYR A 180 2.31 35.17 -12.37
N LEU A 181 1.61 35.41 -11.25
CA LEU A 181 1.66 34.56 -10.05
C LEU A 181 1.33 33.08 -10.32
N PHE A 182 0.58 32.76 -11.39
CA PHE A 182 0.31 31.37 -11.78
C PHE A 182 1.58 30.58 -12.12
N HIS A 183 2.65 31.21 -12.62
CA HIS A 183 3.94 30.54 -12.83
C HIS A 183 4.59 30.08 -11.51
N LEU A 184 4.24 30.73 -10.40
CA LEU A 184 4.67 30.39 -9.03
C LEU A 184 3.67 29.45 -8.31
N LYS A 185 2.69 28.91 -9.03
CA LYS A 185 1.59 28.08 -8.50
C LYS A 185 0.70 28.82 -7.50
N LEU A 186 0.40 30.09 -7.79
CA LEU A 186 -0.48 30.97 -7.03
C LEU A 186 -1.61 31.51 -7.91
N ILE A 187 -2.75 31.88 -7.33
CA ILE A 187 -3.87 32.48 -8.06
C ILE A 187 -3.44 33.86 -8.58
N PRO A 188 -3.66 34.20 -9.87
CA PRO A 188 -3.38 35.54 -10.39
C PRO A 188 -4.09 36.64 -9.58
N ASP A 189 -3.37 37.72 -9.27
CA ASP A 189 -3.86 38.84 -8.46
C ASP A 189 -3.64 40.17 -9.18
N LEU A 190 -4.69 40.76 -9.76
CA LEU A 190 -4.53 41.93 -10.63
C LEU A 190 -4.46 43.26 -9.85
N ASP A 191 -4.70 43.24 -8.55
CA ASP A 191 -4.64 44.41 -7.64
C ASP A 191 -3.55 44.20 -6.58
N LEU A 192 -2.47 43.51 -6.95
CA LEU A 192 -1.32 43.34 -6.08
C LEU A 192 -0.64 44.71 -5.86
N ALA A 193 -0.17 44.96 -4.64
CA ALA A 193 0.50 46.21 -4.29
C ALA A 193 1.59 45.95 -3.24
N GLU A 194 2.58 46.84 -3.18
CA GLU A 194 3.73 46.75 -2.26
C GLU A 194 3.30 46.60 -0.79
N LYS A 195 2.29 47.35 -0.38
CA LYS A 195 1.81 47.33 0.99
C LYS A 195 1.00 46.06 1.28
N GLY A 196 1.58 45.16 2.07
CA GLY A 196 0.93 43.91 2.49
C GLY A 196 1.09 42.75 1.50
N VAL A 197 2.01 42.86 0.54
CA VAL A 197 2.32 41.80 -0.43
C VAL A 197 2.66 40.47 0.26
N GLU A 198 3.43 40.51 1.35
CA GLU A 198 3.91 39.31 2.04
C GLU A 198 2.74 38.46 2.56
N THR A 199 1.85 39.10 3.33
CA THR A 199 0.68 38.43 3.86
C THR A 199 -0.24 37.99 2.74
N ARG A 200 -0.41 38.79 1.68
CA ARG A 200 -1.28 38.47 0.55
C ARG A 200 -0.79 37.25 -0.25
N ILE A 201 0.52 37.11 -0.47
CA ILE A 201 1.13 35.94 -1.13
C ILE A 201 0.94 34.68 -0.29
N ASP A 202 1.18 34.74 1.02
CA ASP A 202 1.04 33.57 1.90
C ASP A 202 -0.42 33.11 2.01
N ARG A 203 -1.37 34.06 2.07
CA ARG A 203 -2.81 33.75 2.01
C ARG A 203 -3.18 33.06 0.70
N ASN A 204 -2.67 33.56 -0.42
CA ASN A 204 -2.91 32.99 -1.74
C ASN A 204 -2.37 31.55 -1.83
N ALA A 205 -1.14 31.32 -1.37
CA ALA A 205 -0.53 29.99 -1.35
C ALA A 205 -1.35 28.98 -0.54
N HIS A 206 -1.87 29.41 0.61
CA HIS A 206 -2.74 28.58 1.44
C HIS A 206 -4.06 28.24 0.74
N CYS A 207 -4.71 29.23 0.09
CA CYS A 207 -5.94 29.01 -0.67
C CYS A 207 -5.74 27.98 -1.80
N VAL A 208 -4.64 28.08 -2.55
CA VAL A 208 -4.31 27.08 -3.59
C VAL A 208 -4.15 25.70 -2.99
N ASN A 209 -3.37 25.55 -1.91
CA ASN A 209 -3.11 24.26 -1.28
C ASN A 209 -4.38 23.58 -0.74
N GLU A 210 -5.31 24.37 -0.20
CA GLU A 210 -6.61 23.86 0.29
C GLU A 210 -7.54 23.48 -0.87
N LEU A 211 -7.58 24.26 -1.94
CA LEU A 211 -8.38 23.95 -3.13
C LEU A 211 -7.84 22.75 -3.93
N SER A 212 -6.52 22.56 -3.96
CA SER A 212 -5.87 21.45 -4.69
C SER A 212 -5.75 20.16 -3.88
N ASN A 213 -6.37 20.08 -2.70
CA ASN A 213 -6.29 18.89 -1.83
C ASN A 213 -7.17 17.75 -2.37
N PRO A 214 -6.61 16.59 -2.74
CA PRO A 214 -7.37 15.49 -3.35
C PRO A 214 -8.36 14.81 -2.38
N GLU A 215 -8.20 14.98 -1.07
CA GLU A 215 -9.10 14.39 -0.07
C GLU A 215 -10.38 15.22 0.18
N ARG A 216 -10.55 16.35 -0.53
CA ARG A 216 -11.63 17.30 -0.28
C ARG A 216 -12.24 17.78 -1.59
N THR A 217 -13.55 17.96 -1.59
CA THR A 217 -14.24 18.64 -2.69
C THR A 217 -13.99 20.15 -2.59
N ALA A 218 -14.11 20.87 -3.70
CA ALA A 218 -13.97 22.33 -3.74
C ALA A 218 -14.90 23.03 -2.72
N LEU A 219 -16.09 22.49 -2.47
CA LEU A 219 -17.03 23.00 -1.47
C LEU A 219 -16.48 22.89 -0.05
N ILE A 220 -15.94 21.73 0.33
CA ILE A 220 -15.35 21.51 1.66
C ILE A 220 -14.11 22.40 1.85
N ALA A 221 -13.30 22.57 0.80
CA ALA A 221 -12.16 23.47 0.82
C ALA A 221 -12.59 24.93 1.05
N ILE A 222 -13.63 25.41 0.36
CA ILE A 222 -14.17 26.77 0.53
C ILE A 222 -14.75 26.97 1.93
N GLU A 223 -15.51 26.01 2.47
CA GLU A 223 -16.04 26.09 3.83
C GLU A 223 -14.93 26.16 4.88
N LYS A 224 -13.86 25.39 4.69
CA LYS A 224 -12.70 25.45 5.57
C LYS A 224 -11.99 26.80 5.48
N LEU A 225 -11.78 27.32 4.28
CA LEU A 225 -11.20 28.65 4.10
C LEU A 225 -12.07 29.75 4.72
N ALA A 226 -13.40 29.62 4.68
CA ALA A 226 -14.31 30.54 5.36
C ALA A 226 -14.20 30.47 6.89
N ASN A 227 -14.13 29.26 7.44
CA ASN A 227 -14.11 29.03 8.89
C ASN A 227 -12.75 29.31 9.54
N ASP A 228 -11.67 28.78 8.96
CA ASP A 228 -10.33 28.82 9.56
C ASP A 228 -9.56 30.09 9.18
N PHE A 229 -9.93 30.71 8.05
CA PHE A 229 -9.14 31.77 7.43
C PHE A 229 -9.96 33.05 7.18
N SER A 230 -11.18 33.09 7.70
CA SER A 230 -12.08 34.26 7.63
C SER A 230 -12.32 34.77 6.20
N LEU A 231 -12.23 33.90 5.19
CA LEU A 231 -12.67 34.19 3.84
C LEU A 231 -14.17 34.48 3.84
N ASP A 232 -14.61 35.52 3.14
CA ASP A 232 -16.04 35.76 2.90
C ASP A 232 -16.44 35.09 1.58
N PRO A 233 -17.09 33.92 1.61
CA PRO A 233 -17.39 33.14 0.40
C PRO A 233 -18.59 33.69 -0.39
N ASP A 234 -19.39 34.56 0.23
CA ASP A 234 -20.62 35.11 -0.36
C ASP A 234 -20.33 36.42 -1.13
N GLU A 235 -19.26 37.12 -0.75
CA GLU A 235 -18.74 38.28 -1.47
C GLU A 235 -18.28 37.89 -2.90
N ASN A 236 -18.61 38.72 -3.89
CA ASN A 236 -18.41 38.44 -5.32
C ASN A 236 -18.99 37.09 -5.81
N ARG A 237 -19.91 36.47 -5.06
CA ARG A 237 -20.42 35.11 -5.32
C ARG A 237 -19.28 34.10 -5.51
N LEU A 238 -18.20 34.25 -4.74
CA LEU A 238 -16.98 33.48 -4.90
C LEU A 238 -17.24 31.97 -4.82
N ARG A 239 -18.11 31.52 -3.90
CA ARG A 239 -18.51 30.12 -3.78
C ARG A 239 -19.14 29.58 -5.06
N GLU A 240 -20.13 30.28 -5.62
CA GLU A 240 -20.82 29.86 -6.84
C GLU A 240 -19.86 29.81 -8.04
N ASN A 241 -18.99 30.82 -8.16
CA ASN A 241 -18.03 30.92 -9.24
C ASN A 241 -16.98 29.80 -9.18
N LEU A 242 -16.42 29.50 -8.00
CA LEU A 242 -15.43 28.43 -7.83
C LEU A 242 -16.04 27.05 -8.06
N VAL A 243 -17.26 26.80 -7.57
CA VAL A 243 -17.97 25.53 -7.80
C VAL A 243 -18.29 25.35 -9.28
N SER A 244 -18.73 26.40 -9.97
CA SER A 244 -18.97 26.35 -11.40
C SER A 244 -17.68 26.14 -12.19
N PHE A 245 -16.57 26.72 -11.75
CA PHE A 245 -15.27 26.60 -12.41
C PHE A 245 -14.69 25.19 -12.30
N PHE A 246 -14.78 24.57 -11.11
CA PHE A 246 -14.28 23.22 -10.83
C PHE A 246 -15.25 22.09 -11.19
N ARG A 247 -16.49 22.38 -11.63
CA ARG A 247 -17.44 21.35 -12.08
C ARG A 247 -16.90 20.52 -13.26
N GLU A 248 -16.12 21.15 -14.14
CA GLU A 248 -15.59 20.54 -15.37
C GLU A 248 -14.06 20.42 -15.36
N ARG A 249 -13.40 20.73 -14.23
CA ARG A 249 -11.94 20.83 -14.12
C ARG A 249 -11.41 20.10 -12.90
N ASN A 250 -10.27 19.45 -13.04
CA ASN A 250 -9.59 18.80 -11.92
C ASN A 250 -8.87 19.86 -11.06
N ALA A 251 -9.27 19.99 -9.80
CA ALA A 251 -8.69 20.95 -8.86
C ALA A 251 -7.23 20.63 -8.49
N VAL A 252 -6.78 19.38 -8.68
CA VAL A 252 -5.41 18.93 -8.40
C VAL A 252 -4.42 19.44 -9.47
N ASP A 253 -4.89 19.68 -10.70
CA ASP A 253 -4.06 20.14 -11.82
C ASP A 253 -3.86 21.67 -11.80
N THR A 254 -3.06 22.12 -10.82
CA THR A 254 -2.82 23.55 -10.54
C THR A 254 -2.26 24.33 -11.73
N GLU A 255 -1.47 23.73 -12.61
CA GLU A 255 -0.85 24.45 -13.73
C GLU A 255 -1.88 24.85 -14.79
N VAL A 256 -2.88 23.99 -15.03
CA VAL A 256 -3.93 24.24 -16.01
C VAL A 256 -4.95 25.25 -15.49
N TRP A 257 -5.47 25.05 -14.28
CA TRP A 257 -6.59 25.88 -13.81
C TRP A 257 -6.16 27.28 -13.37
N LEU A 258 -4.97 27.46 -12.78
CA LEU A 258 -4.46 28.79 -12.42
C LEU A 258 -4.25 29.66 -13.66
N LYS A 259 -3.71 29.07 -14.72
CA LYS A 259 -3.54 29.73 -16.02
C LYS A 259 -4.89 30.07 -16.66
N THR A 260 -5.86 29.15 -16.59
CA THR A 260 -7.22 29.35 -17.12
C THR A 260 -7.94 30.53 -16.46
N ILE A 261 -7.73 30.76 -15.15
CA ILE A 261 -8.31 31.94 -14.44
C ILE A 261 -7.86 33.24 -15.09
N LEU A 262 -6.63 33.30 -15.60
CA LEU A 262 -6.10 34.51 -16.22
C LEU A 262 -6.47 34.64 -17.70
N GLU A 263 -6.46 33.54 -18.46
CA GLU A 263 -6.70 33.53 -19.91
C GLU A 263 -8.18 33.62 -20.31
N ASP A 264 -9.10 33.08 -19.49
CA ASP A 264 -10.52 33.07 -19.81
C ASP A 264 -11.19 34.38 -19.38
N ASP A 265 -11.63 35.18 -20.36
CA ASP A 265 -12.31 36.46 -20.16
C ASP A 265 -13.59 36.37 -19.30
N ASN A 266 -14.19 35.18 -19.19
CA ASN A 266 -15.35 34.94 -18.33
C ASN A 266 -14.95 34.74 -16.85
N TRP A 267 -13.81 34.10 -16.58
CA TRP A 267 -13.35 33.77 -15.22
C TRP A 267 -12.41 34.82 -14.63
N ARG A 268 -11.61 35.49 -15.46
CA ARG A 268 -10.68 36.55 -15.05
C ARG A 268 -11.31 37.65 -14.19
N PRO A 269 -12.51 38.20 -14.49
CA PRO A 269 -13.12 39.20 -13.62
C PRO A 269 -13.76 38.62 -12.34
N LYS A 270 -13.85 37.29 -12.21
CA LYS A 270 -14.59 36.61 -11.13
C LYS A 270 -13.70 35.91 -10.10
N LEU A 271 -12.58 35.32 -10.53
CA LEU A 271 -11.80 34.37 -9.72
C LEU A 271 -10.37 34.82 -9.41
N THR A 272 -9.91 35.92 -10.01
CA THR A 272 -8.64 36.56 -9.65
C THR A 272 -8.61 36.93 -8.16
N PHE A 273 -7.44 36.83 -7.54
CA PHE A 273 -7.30 36.89 -6.09
C PHE A 273 -7.69 38.24 -5.50
N ASP A 274 -7.65 39.32 -6.29
CA ASP A 274 -8.17 40.65 -5.89
C ASP A 274 -9.67 40.67 -5.59
N LYS A 275 -10.41 39.65 -6.03
CA LYS A 275 -11.84 39.49 -5.73
C LYS A 275 -12.11 38.75 -4.43
N TRP A 276 -11.09 38.25 -3.75
CA TRP A 276 -11.23 37.47 -2.53
C TRP A 276 -11.14 38.41 -1.32
N LYS A 277 -12.20 38.45 -0.50
CA LYS A 277 -12.25 39.29 0.70
C LYS A 277 -12.07 38.44 1.96
N PHE A 278 -11.13 38.85 2.79
CA PHE A 278 -10.86 38.24 4.10
C PHE A 278 -11.24 39.24 5.19
N LYS A 279 -11.90 38.79 6.25
CA LYS A 279 -12.19 39.64 7.42
C LYS A 279 -10.89 39.80 8.22
N ASP A 280 -10.49 41.04 8.49
CA ASP A 280 -9.22 41.33 9.17
C ASP A 280 -9.13 40.67 10.54
N ILE A 281 -8.05 39.91 10.76
CA ILE A 281 -7.63 39.44 12.08
C ILE A 281 -6.58 40.42 12.62
N THR A 282 -6.68 40.69 13.91
CA THR A 282 -5.95 41.64 14.75
C THR A 282 -4.44 41.77 14.47
N LYS A 283 -3.91 42.98 14.71
CA LYS A 283 -2.54 43.44 14.39
C LYS A 283 -1.41 42.50 14.89
N PRO A 284 -0.30 42.36 14.13
CA PRO A 284 0.97 41.82 14.64
C PRO A 284 1.46 42.60 15.86
N GLY A 285 1.87 41.91 16.93
CA GLY A 285 2.57 42.54 18.08
C GLY A 285 2.06 42.26 19.50
N GLU A 286 1.08 41.37 19.73
CA GLU A 286 0.60 41.07 21.10
C GLU A 286 1.30 39.88 21.80
N ILE A 287 2.16 39.15 21.10
CA ILE A 287 2.78 37.91 21.60
C ILE A 287 4.29 38.00 21.41
N GLU A 288 5.06 37.77 22.47
CA GLU A 288 6.53 37.68 22.45
C GLU A 288 6.98 36.29 22.91
N VAL A 289 7.97 35.71 22.21
CA VAL A 289 8.69 34.50 22.61
C VAL A 289 10.14 34.86 22.90
N HIS A 290 10.66 34.35 24.02
CA HIS A 290 12.05 34.54 24.46
C HIS A 290 12.69 33.18 24.77
N LEU A 291 13.68 32.78 23.99
CA LEU A 291 14.49 31.58 24.16
C LEU A 291 15.45 31.76 25.35
N VAL A 292 15.60 30.73 26.18
CA VAL A 292 16.60 30.75 27.26
C VAL A 292 17.98 30.56 26.64
N PRO A 293 18.99 31.41 26.96
CA PRO A 293 20.35 31.27 26.44
C PRO A 293 20.92 29.86 26.65
N LEU A 294 21.71 29.38 25.68
CA LEU A 294 22.34 28.05 25.73
C LEU A 294 23.46 28.01 26.77
N ARG A 295 24.05 29.16 27.08
CA ARG A 295 24.99 29.42 28.16
C ARG A 295 24.40 30.47 29.11
N ASP A 296 24.26 30.12 30.38
CA ASP A 296 23.72 31.03 31.38
C ASP A 296 24.68 32.23 31.59
N PRO A 297 24.26 33.48 31.35
CA PRO A 297 25.12 34.65 31.48
C PRO A 297 25.60 34.95 32.91
N ARG A 298 24.94 34.37 33.93
CA ARG A 298 25.25 34.61 35.36
C ARG A 298 26.05 33.47 35.98
N THR A 299 25.75 32.22 35.65
CA THR A 299 26.44 31.05 36.24
C THR A 299 27.49 30.43 35.32
N GLY A 300 27.43 30.71 34.01
CA GLY A 300 28.30 30.10 33.00
C GLY A 300 27.95 28.66 32.67
N ASP A 301 26.85 28.12 33.22
CA ASP A 301 26.38 26.76 32.96
C ASP A 301 25.84 26.61 31.54
N VAL A 302 26.10 25.46 30.93
CA VAL A 302 25.69 25.14 29.56
C VAL A 302 24.43 24.24 29.57
N ALA A 303 23.54 24.45 28.61
CA ALA A 303 22.34 23.63 28.45
C ALA A 303 22.69 22.14 28.25
N LYS A 304 21.93 21.24 28.88
CA LYS A 304 22.18 19.79 28.81
C LYS A 304 22.17 19.31 27.36
N GLY A 305 23.17 18.51 26.98
CA GLY A 305 23.38 18.04 25.61
C GLY A 305 24.45 18.83 24.84
N LEU A 306 24.91 19.96 25.38
CA LEU A 306 26.04 20.74 24.85
C LEU A 306 27.27 20.55 25.77
N LYS A 307 28.45 20.50 25.16
CA LYS A 307 29.76 20.48 25.82
C LYS A 307 30.49 21.78 25.52
N LEU A 308 31.39 22.17 26.43
CA LEU A 308 32.22 23.36 26.27
C LEU A 308 33.63 22.93 25.87
N GLU A 309 34.02 23.25 24.63
CA GLU A 309 35.37 23.02 24.12
C GLU A 309 36.05 24.37 23.85
N GLY A 310 36.92 24.79 24.77
CA GLY A 310 37.51 26.13 24.72
C GLY A 310 36.43 27.24 24.88
N PRO A 311 36.38 28.27 24.01
CA PRO A 311 35.33 29.29 24.06
C PRO A 311 34.00 28.87 23.41
N ASN A 312 33.93 27.71 22.76
CA ASN A 312 32.83 27.31 21.89
C ASN A 312 31.88 26.29 22.55
N LEU A 313 30.59 26.37 22.20
CA LEU A 313 29.58 25.36 22.53
C LEU A 313 29.56 24.28 21.44
N VAL A 314 29.59 23.00 21.82
CA VAL A 314 29.64 21.86 20.89
C VAL A 314 28.54 20.84 21.21
N ALA A 315 27.77 20.44 20.19
CA ALA A 315 26.76 19.40 20.21
C ALA A 315 27.19 18.21 19.33
N THR A 316 26.72 17.00 19.66
CA THR A 316 27.00 15.80 18.86
C THR A 316 25.74 15.27 18.20
N THR A 317 25.88 14.63 17.03
CA THR A 317 24.76 13.95 16.35
C THR A 317 24.35 12.63 17.02
N ASP A 318 25.03 12.20 18.09
CA ASP A 318 24.70 10.99 18.85
C ASP A 318 23.27 11.09 19.47
N PRO A 319 22.38 10.12 19.20
CA PRO A 319 21.03 10.08 19.77
C PRO A 319 21.00 10.04 21.31
N LYS A 320 22.10 9.68 21.99
CA LYS A 320 22.19 9.63 23.45
C LYS A 320 22.35 11.01 24.12
N SER A 321 22.62 12.08 23.35
CA SER A 321 22.89 13.42 23.88
C SER A 321 22.04 14.53 23.23
N PRO A 322 20.70 14.55 23.39
CA PRO A 322 19.84 15.60 22.85
C PRO A 322 20.04 16.95 23.57
N ILE A 323 19.92 18.06 22.84
CA ILE A 323 19.97 19.42 23.38
C ILE A 323 18.66 19.76 24.10
N HIS A 324 18.74 20.18 25.36
CA HIS A 324 17.58 20.58 26.15
C HIS A 324 17.31 22.08 26.01
N LEU A 325 16.26 22.43 25.27
CA LEU A 325 15.81 23.80 25.05
C LEU A 325 14.67 24.19 25.97
N LYS A 326 14.67 25.46 26.39
CA LYS A 326 13.59 26.12 27.14
C LYS A 326 13.34 27.51 26.58
N TRP A 327 12.09 27.95 26.61
CA TRP A 327 11.69 29.30 26.20
C TRP A 327 10.51 29.79 27.05
N THR A 328 10.28 31.10 27.04
CA THR A 328 9.15 31.75 27.71
C THR A 328 8.32 32.53 26.70
N THR A 329 7.03 32.67 26.98
CA THR A 329 6.08 33.33 26.08
C THR A 329 5.26 34.33 26.88
N TYR A 330 5.11 35.54 26.37
CA TYR A 330 4.34 36.62 26.96
C TYR A 330 3.20 37.03 26.00
N PRO A 331 1.93 37.00 26.44
CA PRO A 331 1.43 36.46 27.71
C PRO A 331 1.58 34.93 27.82
N LYS A 332 1.59 34.37 29.04
CA LYS A 332 1.85 32.93 29.28
C LYS A 332 0.89 31.95 28.58
N LYS A 333 -0.31 32.40 28.22
CA LYS A 333 -1.33 31.65 27.48
C LYS A 333 -1.95 32.56 26.42
N PRO A 334 -1.28 32.77 25.28
CA PRO A 334 -1.85 33.59 24.22
C PRO A 334 -3.02 32.87 23.57
N ALA A 335 -4.17 33.55 23.41
CA ALA A 335 -5.36 32.94 22.82
C ALA A 335 -5.16 32.57 21.33
N HIS A 336 -4.27 33.27 20.64
CA HIS A 336 -4.04 33.15 19.20
C HIS A 336 -2.79 32.33 18.83
N LEU A 337 -2.09 31.74 19.80
CA LEU A 337 -0.92 30.90 19.52
C LEU A 337 -1.34 29.49 19.11
N GLY A 338 -1.03 29.10 17.88
CA GLY A 338 -1.31 27.77 17.33
C GLY A 338 -0.21 26.76 17.62
N HIS A 339 1.07 27.10 17.43
CA HIS A 339 2.21 26.22 17.72
C HIS A 339 3.55 27.00 17.76
N TYR A 340 4.60 26.39 18.31
CA TYR A 340 5.98 26.85 18.13
C TYR A 340 6.68 26.01 17.05
N LEU A 341 7.45 26.66 16.20
CA LEU A 341 8.34 26.02 15.23
C LEU A 341 9.79 26.30 15.63
N ILE A 342 10.55 25.26 15.92
CA ILE A 342 11.96 25.33 16.30
C ILE A 342 12.79 24.81 15.13
N LEU A 343 13.71 25.63 14.65
CA LEU A 343 14.62 25.34 13.55
C LEU A 343 16.06 25.35 14.05
N VAL A 344 16.89 24.47 13.53
CA VAL A 344 18.35 24.60 13.60
C VAL A 344 18.80 25.06 12.23
N VAL A 345 19.45 26.21 12.17
CA VAL A 345 19.96 26.79 10.91
C VAL A 345 21.47 26.90 10.99
N LYS A 346 22.13 26.68 9.86
CA LYS A 346 23.57 26.87 9.73
C LYS A 346 23.92 28.34 9.94
N ASP A 347 24.94 28.61 10.73
CA ASP A 347 25.40 29.95 11.05
C ASP A 347 26.53 30.34 10.08
N THR A 348 26.18 31.07 9.03
CA THR A 348 27.11 31.57 8.00
C THR A 348 27.10 33.09 7.99
N ASN A 349 28.26 33.73 7.78
CA ASN A 349 28.44 35.20 7.79
C ASN A 349 27.74 35.96 6.64
N ASP A 350 26.88 35.32 5.85
CA ASP A 350 26.10 35.95 4.79
C ASP A 350 24.66 36.19 5.27
N ASP A 351 24.10 37.38 5.00
CA ASP A 351 22.72 37.82 5.32
C ASP A 351 21.59 36.96 4.67
N ASP A 352 21.92 35.79 4.11
CA ASP A 352 20.97 34.81 3.61
C ASP A 352 20.60 33.87 4.78
N THR A 353 19.31 33.79 5.12
CA THR A 353 18.79 32.90 6.18
C THR A 353 19.33 31.48 5.98
N GLY A 354 20.18 31.04 6.93
CA GLY A 354 21.00 29.84 6.82
C GLY A 354 20.24 28.54 6.52
N GLU A 355 20.95 27.58 5.93
CA GLU A 355 20.44 26.25 5.59
C GLU A 355 19.83 25.55 6.82
N GLU A 356 18.57 25.10 6.70
CA GLU A 356 17.83 24.42 7.77
C GLU A 356 18.36 22.99 7.93
N LEU A 357 19.01 22.71 9.06
CA LEU A 357 19.56 21.39 9.39
C LEU A 357 18.51 20.47 10.02
N THR A 358 17.59 21.00 10.82
CA THR A 358 16.51 20.21 11.42
C THR A 358 15.33 21.10 11.84
N ARG A 359 14.13 20.52 11.88
CA ARG A 359 12.89 21.21 12.30
C ARG A 359 12.06 20.40 13.29
N ARG A 360 11.45 21.09 14.26
CA ARG A 360 10.50 20.52 15.20
C ARG A 360 9.33 21.45 15.48
N THR A 361 8.12 20.90 15.43
CA THR A 361 6.88 21.61 15.80
C THR A 361 6.45 21.23 17.22
N VAL A 362 6.12 22.22 18.04
CA VAL A 362 5.73 22.05 19.44
C VAL A 362 4.35 22.66 19.69
N LYS A 363 3.45 21.90 20.34
CA LYS A 363 2.09 22.33 20.69
C LYS A 363 2.10 23.52 21.67
N PRO A 364 1.06 24.38 21.65
CA PRO A 364 0.95 25.52 22.54
C PRO A 364 0.81 25.03 23.99
N GLY A 365 1.41 25.76 24.94
CA GLY A 365 1.46 25.41 26.37
C GLY A 365 2.70 24.64 26.83
N ARG A 366 3.53 24.13 25.91
CA ARG A 366 4.85 23.54 26.23
C ARG A 366 5.94 24.61 26.09
N GLN A 367 6.85 24.69 27.06
CA GLN A 367 7.94 25.68 27.16
C GLN A 367 9.34 25.03 27.14
N SER A 368 9.42 23.75 26.77
CA SER A 368 10.68 23.02 26.68
C SER A 368 10.64 21.86 25.66
N LEU A 369 11.79 21.58 25.05
CA LEU A 369 11.99 20.51 24.06
C LEU A 369 13.35 19.83 24.27
N LYS A 370 13.40 18.50 24.09
CA LYS A 370 14.66 17.77 23.89
C LYS A 370 14.86 17.63 22.37
N LEU A 371 15.82 18.34 21.81
CA LEU A 371 16.10 18.39 20.38
C LEU A 371 17.22 17.40 20.05
N SER A 372 16.92 16.41 19.20
CA SER A 372 17.90 15.44 18.69
C SER A 372 18.43 15.89 17.33
N LEU A 373 19.75 15.75 17.13
CA LEU A 373 20.46 16.10 15.89
C LEU A 373 20.84 14.86 15.07
N LYS A 374 20.20 13.71 15.31
CA LYS A 374 20.50 12.45 14.60
C LYS A 374 20.25 12.51 13.09
N ASP A 375 19.35 13.40 12.67
CA ASP A 375 18.92 13.56 11.28
C ASP A 375 19.83 14.56 10.53
N VAL A 376 20.87 15.09 11.19
CA VAL A 376 21.86 16.01 10.60
C VAL A 376 23.02 15.19 10.04
N GLU A 377 23.14 15.16 8.72
CA GLU A 377 24.21 14.45 8.01
C GLU A 377 25.49 15.31 8.00
N LEU A 378 26.51 14.89 8.74
CA LEU A 378 27.85 15.47 8.74
C LEU A 378 28.89 14.36 8.59
N GLU A 379 29.94 14.59 7.81
CA GLU A 379 31.02 13.61 7.65
C GLU A 379 31.84 13.46 8.94
N GLN A 380 32.57 12.36 9.07
CA GLN A 380 33.34 12.06 10.28
C GLN A 380 34.47 13.09 10.47
N GLY A 381 34.36 13.91 11.52
CA GLY A 381 35.30 15.01 11.81
C GLY A 381 34.90 16.36 11.19
N GLU A 382 33.77 16.43 10.50
CA GLU A 382 33.20 17.69 10.02
C GLU A 382 32.48 18.41 11.17
N THR A 383 32.76 19.71 11.30
CA THR A 383 32.15 20.58 12.31
C THR A 383 31.35 21.69 11.62
N CYS A 384 30.09 21.84 11.99
CA CYS A 384 29.19 22.83 11.40
C CYS A 384 28.72 23.83 12.46
N ALA A 385 28.92 25.14 12.24
CA ALA A 385 28.36 26.18 13.10
C ALA A 385 26.86 26.34 12.82
N ALA A 386 26.05 26.41 13.88
CA ALA A 386 24.60 26.50 13.79
C ALA A 386 24.02 27.37 14.92
N LYS A 387 22.81 27.88 14.70
CA LYS A 387 21.99 28.56 15.71
C LYS A 387 20.57 27.99 15.71
N ILE A 388 19.86 28.15 16.82
CA ILE A 388 18.47 27.72 16.96
C ILE A 388 17.56 28.92 16.83
N VAL A 389 16.55 28.82 15.97
CA VAL A 389 15.52 29.85 15.78
C VAL A 389 14.18 29.29 16.24
N ILE A 390 13.45 30.04 17.05
CA ILE A 390 12.09 29.70 17.48
C ILE A 390 11.09 30.71 16.90
N HIS A 391 10.05 30.20 16.23
CA HIS A 391 8.91 31.00 15.77
C HIS A 391 7.66 30.62 16.57
N ALA A 392 7.00 31.59 17.18
CA ALA A 392 5.61 31.45 17.60
C ALA A 392 4.70 31.68 16.40
N LYS A 393 3.85 30.70 16.09
CA LYS A 393 2.90 30.76 14.99
C LYS A 393 1.47 30.65 15.46
N ASP A 394 0.56 31.32 14.78
CA ASP A 394 -0.88 31.17 15.02
C ASP A 394 -1.42 29.83 14.46
N SER A 395 -2.73 29.60 14.56
CA SER A 395 -3.37 28.41 13.97
C SER A 395 -3.35 28.39 12.44
N SER A 396 -3.08 29.55 11.80
CA SER A 396 -3.02 29.71 10.34
C SER A 396 -1.60 29.60 9.76
N GLY A 397 -0.57 29.58 10.63
CA GLY A 397 0.84 29.43 10.26
C GLY A 397 1.61 30.76 10.14
N LEU A 398 0.98 31.90 10.42
CA LEU A 398 1.59 33.22 10.45
C LEU A 398 2.54 33.36 11.65
N ILE A 399 3.70 33.98 11.44
CA ILE A 399 4.68 34.23 12.49
C ILE A 399 4.21 35.40 13.34
N LEU A 400 3.99 35.14 14.63
CA LEU A 400 3.59 36.11 15.64
C LEU A 400 4.80 36.75 16.35
N SER A 401 5.85 35.95 16.58
CA SER A 401 7.12 36.36 17.22
C SER A 401 8.23 35.39 16.82
N THR A 402 9.46 35.89 16.77
CA THR A 402 10.68 35.09 16.52
C THR A 402 11.75 35.43 17.55
N ASP A 403 12.54 34.44 17.95
CA ASP A 403 13.76 34.64 18.74
C ASP A 403 14.86 33.63 18.35
N GLU A 404 16.11 33.93 18.64
CA GLU A 404 17.29 33.16 18.19
C GLU A 404 18.26 32.85 19.34
N SER A 405 18.98 31.73 19.25
CA SER A 405 20.04 31.36 20.20
C SER A 405 21.41 31.91 19.79
N GLU A 406 22.36 31.85 20.74
CA GLU A 406 23.78 31.93 20.43
C GLU A 406 24.23 30.76 19.54
N SER A 407 25.34 30.96 18.82
CA SER A 407 25.91 29.97 17.91
C SER A 407 26.60 28.82 18.64
N PHE A 408 26.48 27.61 18.11
CA PHE A 408 27.16 26.40 18.59
C PHE A 408 27.62 25.54 17.42
N TYR A 409 28.62 24.69 17.64
CA TYR A 409 29.14 23.74 16.65
C TYR A 409 28.46 22.38 16.78
N ILE A 410 28.21 21.71 15.67
CA ILE A 410 27.71 20.33 15.60
C ILE A 410 28.84 19.45 15.06
N GLU A 411 29.14 18.37 15.78
CA GLU A 411 30.13 17.35 15.39
C GLU A 411 29.45 16.03 15.00
N GLY A 412 29.90 15.44 13.88
CA GLY A 412 29.47 14.11 13.42
C GLY A 412 29.97 12.97 14.34
N GLY A 413 29.05 12.28 15.02
CA GLY A 413 29.32 11.10 15.82
C GLY A 413 29.25 9.77 15.05
N LEU A 414 29.96 8.74 15.52
CA LEU A 414 29.94 7.38 14.97
C LEU A 414 28.52 6.79 14.96
N VAL A 415 27.92 6.70 13.77
CA VAL A 415 26.76 5.85 13.52
C VAL A 415 27.27 4.44 13.24
N GLN A 416 27.37 3.60 14.28
CA GLN A 416 27.34 2.16 14.06
C GLN A 416 25.87 1.73 14.03
N GLU A 417 25.29 1.72 12.84
CA GLU A 417 24.13 0.88 12.60
C GLU A 417 24.63 -0.57 12.53
N GLU A 418 24.28 -1.39 13.52
CA GLU A 418 24.13 -2.82 13.26
C GLU A 418 22.97 -2.97 12.26
N VAL A 419 23.30 -2.93 10.97
CA VAL A 419 22.38 -3.37 9.92
C VAL A 419 22.28 -4.88 10.07
N VAL A 420 21.43 -5.33 10.98
CA VAL A 420 20.78 -6.63 10.85
C VAL A 420 20.07 -6.56 9.50
N LYS A 421 20.70 -7.08 8.44
CA LYS A 421 20.12 -7.15 7.10
C LYS A 421 18.82 -7.93 7.22
N LYS A 422 17.71 -7.22 7.39
CA LYS A 422 16.37 -7.79 7.45
C LYS A 422 16.18 -8.55 6.14
N VAL A 423 16.01 -9.87 6.22
CA VAL A 423 15.85 -10.72 5.05
C VAL A 423 14.52 -10.36 4.39
N SER A 424 14.57 -9.77 3.19
CA SER A 424 13.37 -9.49 2.40
C SER A 424 12.88 -10.77 1.75
N ARG A 425 11.88 -11.40 2.38
CA ARG A 425 11.18 -12.56 1.80
C ARG A 425 10.17 -12.08 0.76
N ILE A 426 10.09 -12.79 -0.35
CA ILE A 426 9.13 -12.54 -1.44
C ILE A 426 8.50 -13.87 -1.84
N ARG A 427 7.33 -13.80 -2.47
CA ARG A 427 6.59 -14.96 -2.97
C ARG A 427 6.94 -15.28 -4.42
N ASN A 428 7.28 -14.27 -5.22
CA ASN A 428 7.60 -14.41 -6.65
C ASN A 428 8.76 -13.48 -7.05
N ARG A 429 9.58 -13.88 -8.03
CA ARG A 429 10.66 -13.03 -8.55
C ARG A 429 10.21 -11.67 -9.08
N ALA A 430 9.01 -11.58 -9.67
CA ALA A 430 8.46 -10.32 -10.17
C ALA A 430 8.20 -9.33 -9.02
N GLU A 431 7.92 -9.82 -7.81
CA GLU A 431 7.77 -8.96 -6.63
C GLU A 431 9.11 -8.32 -6.24
N ALA A 432 10.25 -9.00 -6.39
CA ALA A 432 11.57 -8.38 -6.13
C ALA A 432 11.79 -7.18 -7.05
N ILE A 433 11.53 -7.36 -8.35
CA ILE A 433 11.73 -6.31 -9.36
C ILE A 433 10.75 -5.17 -9.14
N PHE A 434 9.49 -5.48 -8.85
CA PHE A 434 8.47 -4.48 -8.54
C PHE A 434 8.77 -3.70 -7.25
N GLN A 435 9.14 -4.37 -6.15
CA GLN A 435 9.47 -3.71 -4.89
C GLN A 435 10.69 -2.80 -5.03
N ALA A 436 11.70 -3.25 -5.77
CA ALA A 436 12.86 -2.43 -6.09
C ALA A 436 12.45 -1.24 -6.98
N ALA A 437 11.62 -1.44 -8.00
CA ALA A 437 11.13 -0.33 -8.83
C ALA A 437 10.33 0.70 -8.01
N LEU A 438 9.50 0.26 -7.05
CA LEU A 438 8.77 1.15 -6.16
C LEU A 438 9.69 1.96 -5.23
N LYS A 439 10.84 1.39 -4.84
CA LYS A 439 11.81 2.02 -3.95
C LYS A 439 12.85 2.89 -4.66
N PHE A 440 13.28 2.51 -5.86
CA PHE A 440 14.33 3.23 -6.61
C PHE A 440 13.79 3.99 -7.83
N ARG A 441 12.50 3.85 -8.13
CA ARG A 441 11.79 4.56 -9.19
C ARG A 441 12.42 4.32 -10.56
N LYS A 442 12.92 3.08 -10.72
CA LYS A 442 13.60 2.57 -11.90
C LYS A 442 13.46 1.06 -11.93
N SER A 443 13.14 0.51 -13.10
CA SER A 443 13.09 -0.94 -13.31
C SER A 443 14.49 -1.55 -13.14
N MET A 444 14.59 -2.58 -12.31
CA MET A 444 15.85 -3.23 -11.94
C MET A 444 15.99 -4.59 -12.60
N GLU A 445 17.21 -4.90 -13.03
CA GLU A 445 17.56 -6.23 -13.56
C GLU A 445 18.19 -7.10 -12.46
N VAL A 446 18.06 -8.41 -12.63
CA VAL A 446 18.71 -9.42 -11.78
C VAL A 446 20.21 -9.46 -12.10
N ASP A 447 21.04 -9.39 -11.06
CA ASP A 447 22.50 -9.48 -11.12
C ASP A 447 22.98 -10.93 -10.96
N SER A 448 22.45 -11.63 -9.95
CA SER A 448 22.73 -13.05 -9.75
C SER A 448 21.58 -13.73 -9.03
N GLU A 449 21.35 -15.00 -9.35
CA GLU A 449 20.35 -15.84 -8.69
C GLU A 449 20.92 -17.24 -8.41
N GLY A 450 20.29 -17.98 -7.50
CA GLY A 450 20.68 -19.34 -7.21
C GLY A 450 20.09 -19.91 -5.92
N TRP A 451 20.16 -21.23 -5.81
CA TRP A 451 19.72 -21.98 -4.64
C TRP A 451 20.66 -21.76 -3.44
N GLU A 452 20.07 -21.52 -2.27
CA GLU A 452 20.76 -21.53 -0.98
C GLU A 452 20.46 -22.84 -0.23
N GLU A 453 21.47 -23.44 0.38
CA GLU A 453 21.31 -24.68 1.18
C GLU A 453 20.59 -24.39 2.50
N GLY A 454 19.53 -25.15 2.80
CA GLY A 454 18.76 -25.00 4.04
C GLY A 454 17.47 -25.83 4.08
N ARG A 455 16.84 -25.90 5.26
CA ARG A 455 15.47 -26.39 5.47
C ARG A 455 14.70 -25.32 6.27
N PRO A 456 13.75 -24.57 5.67
CA PRO A 456 13.22 -24.67 4.30
C PRO A 456 14.26 -24.30 3.22
N ARG A 457 14.02 -24.73 1.97
CA ARG A 457 14.88 -24.37 0.83
C ARG A 457 14.62 -22.91 0.47
N MET A 458 15.67 -22.18 0.08
CA MET A 458 15.56 -20.78 -0.32
C MET A 458 16.18 -20.56 -1.69
N TYR A 459 15.54 -19.74 -2.50
CA TYR A 459 16.07 -19.26 -3.77
C TYR A 459 16.42 -17.78 -3.66
N ARG A 460 17.70 -17.45 -3.81
CA ARG A 460 18.24 -16.10 -3.67
C ARG A 460 18.17 -15.38 -5.01
N ILE A 461 17.63 -14.16 -5.00
CA ILE A 461 17.64 -13.23 -6.13
C ILE A 461 18.35 -11.97 -5.68
N LYS A 462 19.46 -11.64 -6.32
CA LYS A 462 20.20 -10.39 -6.10
C LYS A 462 20.02 -9.50 -7.31
N LEU A 463 19.57 -8.28 -7.09
CA LEU A 463 19.39 -7.25 -8.12
C LEU A 463 20.68 -6.43 -8.30
N LYS A 464 20.82 -5.72 -9.41
CA LYS A 464 21.99 -4.87 -9.72
C LYS A 464 22.26 -3.77 -8.69
N ASN A 465 21.24 -3.30 -7.98
CA ASN A 465 21.35 -2.35 -6.86
C ASN A 465 21.87 -2.99 -5.54
N ARG A 466 22.29 -4.27 -5.57
CA ARG A 466 22.75 -5.07 -4.43
C ARG A 466 21.67 -5.46 -3.42
N GLU A 467 20.39 -5.20 -3.69
CA GLU A 467 19.32 -5.76 -2.87
C GLU A 467 19.21 -7.27 -3.08
N VAL A 468 18.95 -7.97 -1.99
CA VAL A 468 18.85 -9.43 -1.96
C VAL A 468 17.48 -9.82 -1.44
N TYR A 469 16.78 -10.58 -2.27
CA TYR A 469 15.47 -11.13 -2.00
C TYR A 469 15.54 -12.65 -1.95
N ARG A 470 14.65 -13.29 -1.17
CA ARG A 470 14.59 -14.75 -1.04
C ARG A 470 13.18 -15.26 -1.22
N ILE A 471 13.03 -16.27 -2.08
CA ILE A 471 11.81 -17.08 -2.19
C ILE A 471 11.98 -18.29 -1.29
N VAL A 472 11.03 -18.51 -0.37
CA VAL A 472 11.05 -19.64 0.57
C VAL A 472 10.15 -20.74 0.01
N ILE A 473 10.70 -21.94 -0.18
CA ILE A 473 9.99 -23.06 -0.81
C ILE A 473 9.96 -24.24 0.17
N ASN A 474 8.78 -24.86 0.33
CA ASN A 474 8.64 -26.06 1.14
C ASN A 474 9.38 -27.24 0.49
N ALA A 475 10.22 -27.94 1.25
CA ALA A 475 11.07 -29.00 0.72
C ALA A 475 10.27 -30.21 0.19
N THR A 476 9.13 -30.54 0.81
CA THR A 476 8.25 -31.63 0.37
C THR A 476 7.54 -31.24 -0.92
N LEU A 477 6.92 -30.05 -0.98
CA LEU A 477 6.24 -29.57 -2.19
C LEU A 477 7.19 -29.43 -3.38
N TYR A 478 8.39 -28.86 -3.15
CA TYR A 478 9.46 -28.81 -4.15
C TYR A 478 9.74 -30.20 -4.73
N SER A 479 9.88 -31.22 -3.87
CA SER A 479 10.23 -32.56 -4.32
C SER A 479 9.11 -33.22 -5.14
N ILE A 480 7.85 -32.91 -4.84
CA ILE A 480 6.69 -33.40 -5.59
C ILE A 480 6.59 -32.70 -6.95
N GLU A 481 6.74 -31.38 -6.97
CA GLU A 481 6.75 -30.62 -8.22
C GLU A 481 7.88 -31.07 -9.15
N ARG A 482 9.07 -31.29 -8.59
CA ARG A 482 10.19 -31.87 -9.33
C ARG A 482 9.83 -33.19 -10.00
N LYS A 483 9.12 -34.08 -9.30
CA LYS A 483 8.61 -35.33 -9.90
C LYS A 483 7.64 -35.05 -11.04
N ASN A 484 6.70 -34.11 -10.86
CA ASN A 484 5.75 -33.72 -11.90
C ASN A 484 6.45 -33.18 -13.17
N ILE A 485 7.52 -32.40 -13.01
CA ILE A 485 8.32 -31.85 -14.10
C ILE A 485 9.16 -32.94 -14.78
N THR A 486 9.81 -33.82 -14.01
CA THR A 486 10.68 -34.88 -14.56
C THR A 486 9.93 -36.04 -15.20
N ASP A 487 8.67 -36.27 -14.82
CA ASP A 487 7.78 -37.26 -15.45
C ASP A 487 6.48 -36.58 -15.93
N PRO A 488 6.54 -35.85 -17.07
CA PRO A 488 5.39 -35.12 -17.60
C PRO A 488 4.20 -36.03 -17.91
N MET A 489 4.46 -37.29 -18.26
CA MET A 489 3.44 -38.25 -18.70
C MET A 489 2.58 -38.78 -17.55
N SER A 490 3.08 -38.70 -16.31
CA SER A 490 2.30 -39.03 -15.10
C SER A 490 1.08 -38.11 -14.87
N CYS A 491 1.03 -36.96 -15.54
CA CYS A 491 0.01 -35.92 -15.35
C CYS A 491 -0.10 -35.38 -13.90
N GLY A 492 0.89 -35.67 -13.04
CA GLY A 492 1.04 -35.07 -11.72
C GLY A 492 -0.06 -35.39 -10.70
N ALA A 493 -0.78 -36.51 -10.86
CA ALA A 493 -1.84 -36.92 -9.94
C ALA A 493 -1.31 -37.90 -8.87
N TRP A 494 -1.53 -37.57 -7.60
CA TRP A 494 -1.03 -38.33 -6.45
C TRP A 494 -2.13 -38.63 -5.43
N TRP A 495 -1.97 -39.72 -4.69
CA TRP A 495 -2.84 -40.10 -3.57
C TRP A 495 -2.00 -40.52 -2.36
N ALA A 496 -2.42 -40.12 -1.16
CA ALA A 496 -1.83 -40.61 0.09
C ALA A 496 -2.83 -40.66 1.25
N ASP A 497 -2.68 -41.68 2.09
CA ASP A 497 -3.37 -41.81 3.37
C ASP A 497 -2.47 -41.33 4.51
N MET A 498 -2.80 -40.15 5.04
CA MET A 498 -2.03 -39.43 6.05
C MET A 498 -2.68 -39.45 7.43
N ARG A 499 -3.64 -40.36 7.65
CA ARG A 499 -4.30 -40.48 8.95
C ARG A 499 -3.32 -40.87 10.05
N GLY A 500 -3.37 -40.15 11.17
CA GLY A 500 -2.46 -40.35 12.31
C GLY A 500 -0.98 -40.06 12.04
N ARG A 501 -0.61 -39.52 10.86
CA ARG A 501 0.78 -39.16 10.52
C ARG A 501 1.10 -37.73 10.97
N GLY A 502 2.34 -37.51 11.38
CA GLY A 502 2.83 -36.19 11.82
C GLY A 502 3.36 -35.32 10.67
N MET A 503 4.03 -35.92 9.68
CA MET A 503 4.64 -35.24 8.53
C MET A 503 4.41 -36.04 7.25
N LEU A 504 4.31 -35.34 6.13
CA LEU A 504 4.21 -35.88 4.77
C LEU A 504 5.60 -36.03 4.16
N GLU A 505 5.92 -37.24 3.74
CA GLU A 505 7.12 -37.53 2.97
C GLU A 505 6.75 -37.95 1.55
N VAL A 506 7.66 -37.71 0.61
CA VAL A 506 7.46 -37.98 -0.82
C VAL A 506 7.25 -39.48 -1.11
N GLN A 507 7.69 -40.35 -0.20
CA GLN A 507 7.53 -41.80 -0.28
C GLN A 507 6.13 -42.29 0.14
N ASP A 508 5.36 -41.47 0.87
CA ASP A 508 3.98 -41.78 1.25
C ASP A 508 3.01 -41.63 0.06
N LEU A 509 3.44 -40.93 -1.00
CA LEU A 509 2.63 -40.64 -2.18
C LEU A 509 2.63 -41.80 -3.19
N SER A 510 1.43 -42.22 -3.57
CA SER A 510 1.19 -43.19 -4.64
C SER A 510 0.72 -42.47 -5.91
N PRO A 511 1.32 -42.71 -7.09
CA PRO A 511 0.86 -42.09 -8.34
C PRO A 511 -0.52 -42.63 -8.74
N VAL A 512 -1.36 -41.75 -9.27
CA VAL A 512 -2.69 -42.09 -9.79
C VAL A 512 -2.63 -41.99 -11.32
N GLY A 513 -2.77 -43.12 -12.01
CA GLY A 513 -2.76 -43.14 -13.47
C GLY A 513 -3.98 -42.43 -14.06
N ILE A 514 -3.75 -41.37 -14.84
CA ILE A 514 -4.81 -40.71 -15.61
C ILE A 514 -4.90 -41.37 -16.99
N THR A 515 -5.85 -42.29 -17.13
CA THR A 515 -6.24 -42.87 -18.42
C THR A 515 -7.55 -42.29 -18.87
N VAL A 516 -7.51 -41.69 -20.06
CA VAL A 516 -8.66 -41.05 -20.70
C VAL A 516 -8.88 -41.72 -22.04
N THR A 517 -10.01 -42.40 -22.20
CA THR A 517 -10.31 -43.15 -23.42
C THR A 517 -11.23 -42.35 -24.34
N GLY A 518 -10.88 -42.30 -25.62
CA GLY A 518 -11.71 -41.70 -26.64
C GLY A 518 -11.69 -40.17 -26.70
N ILE A 519 -10.79 -39.48 -26.01
CA ILE A 519 -10.55 -38.03 -26.17
C ILE A 519 -9.26 -37.83 -26.95
N GLU A 520 -9.35 -37.33 -28.18
CA GLU A 520 -8.18 -37.19 -29.05
C GLU A 520 -7.26 -36.05 -28.58
N ALA A 521 -7.85 -34.98 -28.05
CA ALA A 521 -7.13 -33.83 -27.52
C ALA A 521 -6.21 -34.17 -26.33
N PHE A 522 -6.44 -35.29 -25.62
CA PHE A 522 -5.60 -35.71 -24.49
C PHE A 522 -4.15 -35.96 -24.90
N ARG A 523 -3.92 -36.49 -26.10
CA ARG A 523 -2.56 -36.69 -26.62
C ARG A 523 -1.84 -35.35 -26.79
N ASN A 524 -2.51 -34.38 -27.43
CA ASN A 524 -1.96 -33.05 -27.67
C ASN A 524 -1.61 -32.35 -26.34
N PHE A 525 -2.45 -32.52 -25.32
CA PHE A 525 -2.17 -32.04 -23.96
C PHE A 525 -0.88 -32.65 -23.38
N THR A 526 -0.73 -33.98 -23.44
CA THR A 526 0.48 -34.63 -22.92
C THR A 526 1.75 -34.28 -23.70
N GLU A 527 1.64 -34.08 -25.02
CA GLU A 527 2.75 -33.61 -25.87
C GLU A 527 3.16 -32.18 -25.49
N ALA A 528 2.20 -31.23 -25.43
CA ALA A 528 2.47 -29.85 -25.04
C ALA A 528 3.07 -29.74 -23.63
N ARG A 529 2.57 -30.55 -22.68
CA ARG A 529 3.12 -30.64 -21.32
C ARG A 529 4.57 -31.10 -21.31
N ARG A 530 4.88 -32.16 -22.05
CA ARG A 530 6.24 -32.71 -22.15
C ARG A 530 7.19 -31.68 -22.74
N ASP A 531 6.78 -31.01 -23.82
CA ASP A 531 7.62 -30.05 -24.52
C ASP A 531 7.92 -28.83 -23.61
N LEU A 532 6.92 -28.32 -22.89
CA LEU A 532 7.11 -27.24 -21.89
C LEU A 532 8.03 -27.66 -20.73
N PHE A 533 7.83 -28.85 -20.16
CA PHE A 533 8.61 -29.28 -18.99
C PHE A 533 10.06 -29.64 -19.34
N ASN A 534 10.30 -30.09 -20.57
CA ASN A 534 11.67 -30.24 -21.08
C ASN A 534 12.39 -28.89 -21.13
N LEU A 535 11.72 -27.82 -21.57
CA LEU A 535 12.31 -26.47 -21.56
C LEU A 535 12.63 -25.97 -20.14
N PHE A 536 11.79 -26.29 -19.15
CA PHE A 536 12.10 -26.00 -17.75
C PHE A 536 13.36 -26.73 -17.28
N LEU A 537 13.49 -28.03 -17.59
CA LEU A 537 14.68 -28.82 -17.25
C LEU A 537 15.94 -28.35 -17.98
N GLU A 538 15.81 -27.88 -19.23
CA GLU A 538 16.92 -27.29 -20.00
C GLU A 538 17.37 -25.95 -19.41
N LYS A 539 16.45 -25.14 -18.88
CA LYS A 539 16.75 -23.85 -18.25
C LYS A 539 17.44 -23.99 -16.90
N ASP A 540 16.91 -24.83 -16.02
CA ASP A 540 17.50 -25.17 -14.72
C ASP A 540 17.11 -26.61 -14.36
N GLU A 541 18.11 -27.50 -14.29
CA GLU A 541 17.89 -28.89 -13.92
C GLU A 541 17.28 -29.01 -12.53
N ALA A 542 17.47 -28.05 -11.61
CA ALA A 542 16.84 -28.04 -10.28
C ALA A 542 15.62 -27.09 -10.20
N GLY A 543 15.23 -26.46 -11.30
CA GLY A 543 14.18 -25.46 -11.35
C GLY A 543 12.77 -26.01 -11.09
N VAL A 544 11.92 -25.11 -10.59
CA VAL A 544 10.49 -25.27 -10.30
C VAL A 544 9.75 -23.99 -10.73
N VAL A 545 8.43 -24.03 -10.88
CA VAL A 545 7.63 -22.93 -11.42
C VAL A 545 7.82 -21.63 -10.64
N GLU A 546 8.03 -21.71 -9.32
CA GLU A 546 8.13 -20.55 -8.44
C GLU A 546 9.37 -19.69 -8.69
N VAL A 547 10.44 -20.27 -9.25
CA VAL A 547 11.72 -19.57 -9.45
C VAL A 547 11.89 -19.02 -10.87
N PHE A 548 11.11 -19.51 -11.83
CA PHE A 548 11.24 -19.11 -13.24
C PHE A 548 10.62 -17.74 -13.54
N ASP A 549 11.18 -17.06 -14.55
CA ASP A 549 10.45 -15.99 -15.25
C ASP A 549 9.59 -16.68 -16.31
N LEU A 550 8.31 -16.89 -15.98
CA LEU A 550 7.39 -17.66 -16.83
C LEU A 550 7.04 -16.93 -18.12
N ARG A 551 7.33 -15.62 -18.21
CA ARG A 551 7.16 -14.84 -19.44
C ARG A 551 8.07 -15.34 -20.56
N GLU A 552 9.24 -15.91 -20.23
CA GLU A 552 10.15 -16.51 -21.21
C GLU A 552 9.54 -17.73 -21.90
N PHE A 553 8.59 -18.41 -21.24
CA PHE A 553 7.93 -19.63 -21.72
C PHE A 553 6.45 -19.40 -22.07
N LYS A 554 6.05 -18.14 -22.24
CA LYS A 554 4.64 -17.75 -22.39
C LYS A 554 3.95 -18.46 -23.55
N ALA A 555 4.65 -18.62 -24.68
CA ALA A 555 4.05 -19.23 -25.87
C ALA A 555 3.73 -20.71 -25.64
N GLU A 556 4.64 -21.42 -24.99
CA GLU A 556 4.53 -22.84 -24.66
C GLU A 556 3.51 -23.08 -23.55
N ILE A 557 3.44 -22.18 -22.56
CA ILE A 557 2.40 -22.20 -21.52
C ILE A 557 1.02 -21.98 -22.14
N LEU A 558 0.88 -21.03 -23.07
CA LEU A 558 -0.39 -20.82 -23.78
C LEU A 558 -0.78 -22.05 -24.60
N ALA A 559 0.14 -22.65 -25.35
CA ALA A 559 -0.12 -23.89 -26.09
C ALA A 559 -0.53 -25.04 -25.17
N TYR A 560 0.12 -25.15 -24.00
CA TYR A 560 -0.24 -26.14 -22.97
C TYR A 560 -1.67 -25.93 -22.44
N VAL A 561 -2.03 -24.68 -22.19
CA VAL A 561 -3.36 -24.31 -21.69
C VAL A 561 -4.45 -24.48 -22.75
N GLU A 562 -4.18 -24.09 -24.00
CA GLU A 562 -5.09 -24.29 -25.13
C GLU A 562 -5.37 -25.78 -25.36
N ALA A 563 -4.34 -26.63 -25.27
CA ALA A 563 -4.51 -28.08 -25.34
C ALA A 563 -5.34 -28.61 -24.17
N TYR A 564 -5.21 -28.02 -22.98
CA TYR A 564 -6.03 -28.38 -21.82
C TYR A 564 -7.51 -28.02 -22.03
N GLN A 565 -7.78 -26.80 -22.48
CA GLN A 565 -9.14 -26.34 -22.78
C GLN A 565 -9.79 -27.18 -23.90
N ALA A 566 -9.03 -27.54 -24.93
CA ALA A 566 -9.52 -28.35 -26.05
C ALA A 566 -10.08 -29.71 -25.61
N MET A 567 -9.55 -30.30 -24.53
CA MET A 567 -10.09 -31.55 -23.97
C MET A 567 -11.52 -31.36 -23.43
N PHE A 568 -11.77 -30.26 -22.73
CA PHE A 568 -13.10 -29.96 -22.21
C PHE A 568 -14.07 -29.54 -23.31
N ASP A 569 -13.60 -28.82 -24.32
CA ASP A 569 -14.42 -28.44 -25.49
C ASP A 569 -14.84 -29.67 -26.32
N GLU A 570 -13.92 -30.63 -26.51
CA GLU A 570 -14.21 -31.91 -27.17
C GLU A 570 -15.27 -32.71 -26.38
N LEU A 571 -15.14 -32.78 -25.06
CA LEU A 571 -16.11 -33.44 -24.18
C LEU A 571 -17.47 -32.78 -24.22
N ARG A 572 -17.50 -31.46 -24.11
CA ARG A 572 -18.72 -30.67 -24.18
C ARG A 572 -19.47 -30.93 -25.48
N THR A 573 -18.76 -30.84 -26.62
CA THR A 573 -19.35 -31.08 -27.96
C THR A 573 -19.97 -32.48 -28.06
N ARG A 574 -19.29 -33.51 -27.54
CA ARG A 574 -19.79 -34.90 -27.56
C ARG A 574 -20.99 -35.12 -26.64
N LEU A 575 -20.98 -34.51 -25.46
CA LEU A 575 -22.09 -34.55 -24.50
C LEU A 575 -23.31 -33.80 -25.03
N GLU A 576 -23.15 -32.62 -25.62
CA GLU A 576 -24.24 -31.88 -26.26
C GLU A 576 -24.85 -32.68 -27.43
N GLY A 577 -24.03 -33.36 -28.23
CA GLY A 577 -24.47 -34.15 -29.39
C GLY A 577 -25.17 -35.48 -29.09
N THR A 578 -25.31 -35.89 -27.82
CA THR A 578 -25.83 -37.23 -27.46
C THR A 578 -26.91 -37.18 -26.38
N ASP A 579 -28.14 -37.62 -26.65
CA ASP A 579 -29.24 -37.63 -25.65
C ASP A 579 -29.49 -38.99 -24.98
N LYS A 580 -28.62 -39.97 -25.22
CA LYS A 580 -28.75 -41.31 -24.61
C LYS A 580 -27.97 -41.39 -23.30
N ASP A 581 -28.67 -41.64 -22.19
CA ASP A 581 -28.09 -41.75 -20.84
C ASP A 581 -26.90 -42.71 -20.75
N GLY A 582 -26.96 -43.86 -21.42
CA GLY A 582 -25.86 -44.83 -21.41
C GLY A 582 -24.57 -44.31 -22.05
N LEU A 583 -24.66 -43.48 -23.09
CA LEU A 583 -23.50 -42.87 -23.73
C LEU A 583 -22.94 -41.71 -22.90
N ILE A 584 -23.83 -40.92 -22.28
CA ILE A 584 -23.44 -39.86 -21.34
C ILE A 584 -22.64 -40.45 -20.18
N ASN A 585 -23.14 -41.52 -19.57
CA ASN A 585 -22.45 -42.23 -18.49
C ASN A 585 -21.07 -42.75 -18.90
N ASN A 586 -20.94 -43.30 -20.12
CA ASN A 586 -19.65 -43.77 -20.62
C ASN A 586 -18.66 -42.63 -20.82
N LEU A 587 -19.10 -41.49 -21.36
CA LEU A 587 -18.26 -40.31 -21.57
C LEU A 587 -17.78 -39.72 -20.23
N LEU A 588 -18.68 -39.55 -19.25
CA LEU A 588 -18.31 -39.03 -17.93
C LEU A 588 -17.35 -39.97 -17.19
N ASN A 589 -17.59 -41.29 -17.24
CA ASN A 589 -16.66 -42.28 -16.69
C ASN A 589 -15.28 -42.21 -17.34
N ALA A 590 -15.20 -42.01 -18.66
CA ALA A 590 -13.94 -41.94 -19.38
C ALA A 590 -13.14 -40.64 -19.13
N ALA A 591 -13.79 -39.60 -18.59
CA ALA A 591 -13.25 -38.23 -18.58
C ALA A 591 -13.09 -37.59 -17.19
N HIS A 592 -13.80 -38.05 -16.15
CA HIS A 592 -13.74 -37.43 -14.81
C HIS A 592 -12.33 -37.39 -14.21
N SER A 593 -11.45 -38.31 -14.62
CA SER A 593 -10.04 -38.36 -14.22
C SER A 593 -9.23 -37.14 -14.68
N LEU A 594 -9.69 -36.39 -15.69
CA LEU A 594 -9.06 -35.14 -16.13
C LEU A 594 -9.02 -34.09 -15.02
N SER A 595 -10.01 -34.06 -14.13
CA SER A 595 -10.03 -33.15 -12.98
C SER A 595 -8.91 -33.44 -11.96
N ARG A 596 -8.27 -34.61 -12.03
CA ARG A 596 -7.19 -35.03 -11.12
C ARG A 596 -5.80 -34.56 -11.57
N ILE A 597 -5.68 -33.97 -12.77
CA ILE A 597 -4.41 -33.46 -13.30
C ILE A 597 -3.77 -32.50 -12.29
N ASP A 598 -2.48 -32.72 -11.98
CA ASP A 598 -1.69 -31.89 -11.05
C ASP A 598 -2.28 -31.74 -9.64
N THR A 599 -2.99 -32.76 -9.15
CA THR A 599 -3.59 -32.79 -7.81
C THR A 599 -2.94 -33.82 -6.89
N ILE A 600 -2.84 -33.49 -5.59
CA ILE A 600 -2.49 -34.43 -4.53
C ILE A 600 -3.73 -34.65 -3.67
N HIS A 601 -4.32 -35.84 -3.73
CA HIS A 601 -5.46 -36.22 -2.92
C HIS A 601 -4.99 -36.84 -1.60
N LEU A 602 -5.28 -36.16 -0.50
CA LEU A 602 -4.89 -36.58 0.85
C LEU A 602 -6.12 -36.98 1.66
N LEU A 603 -6.00 -38.13 2.34
CA LEU A 603 -6.89 -38.51 3.42
C LEU A 603 -6.23 -38.12 4.75
N VAL A 604 -6.84 -37.20 5.50
CA VAL A 604 -6.30 -36.66 6.75
C VAL A 604 -7.28 -36.89 7.90
N GLY A 605 -6.80 -36.79 9.14
CA GLY A 605 -7.60 -36.99 10.33
C GLY A 605 -7.19 -38.24 11.12
N ASP A 606 -8.14 -38.85 11.81
CA ASP A 606 -7.92 -40.06 12.62
C ASP A 606 -8.93 -41.15 12.27
N SER A 607 -8.79 -42.35 12.85
CA SER A 607 -9.62 -43.53 12.56
C SER A 607 -11.13 -43.26 12.60
N ASP A 608 -11.57 -42.38 13.49
CA ASP A 608 -12.98 -42.08 13.75
C ASP A 608 -13.48 -40.84 12.97
N GLU A 609 -12.58 -39.99 12.49
CA GLU A 609 -12.89 -38.72 11.83
C GLU A 609 -11.95 -38.53 10.63
N ASN A 610 -12.42 -38.96 9.45
CA ASN A 610 -11.67 -38.87 8.20
C ASN A 610 -12.13 -37.67 7.38
N GLU A 611 -11.20 -36.84 6.96
CA GLU A 611 -11.42 -35.70 6.08
C GLU A 611 -10.59 -35.86 4.81
N GLU A 612 -11.13 -35.37 3.69
CA GLU A 612 -10.43 -35.41 2.40
C GLU A 612 -10.08 -33.99 1.95
N VAL A 613 -8.87 -33.84 1.42
CA VAL A 613 -8.37 -32.57 0.94
C VAL A 613 -7.51 -32.78 -0.30
N ILE A 614 -7.59 -31.85 -1.23
CA ILE A 614 -6.75 -31.81 -2.42
C ILE A 614 -5.75 -30.67 -2.28
N LEU A 615 -4.50 -30.91 -2.65
CA LEU A 615 -3.55 -29.85 -2.96
C LEU A 615 -3.44 -29.70 -4.47
N LEU A 616 -3.55 -28.49 -4.98
CA LEU A 616 -3.41 -28.19 -6.40
C LEU A 616 -2.03 -27.60 -6.67
N ALA A 617 -1.27 -28.23 -7.56
CA ALA A 617 0.12 -27.87 -7.85
C ALA A 617 0.24 -26.68 -8.83
N PRO A 618 1.35 -25.92 -8.78
CA PRO A 618 1.64 -24.87 -9.76
C PRO A 618 1.82 -25.38 -11.19
N THR A 619 2.12 -26.68 -11.36
CA THR A 619 2.22 -27.33 -12.67
C THR A 619 0.88 -27.43 -13.40
N HIS A 620 -0.24 -27.19 -12.71
CA HIS A 620 -1.57 -27.17 -13.30
C HIS A 620 -1.70 -26.05 -14.35
N PRO A 621 -2.27 -26.29 -15.55
CA PRO A 621 -2.35 -25.31 -16.64
C PRO A 621 -2.91 -23.96 -16.23
N LEU A 622 -4.05 -23.96 -15.52
CA LEU A 622 -4.70 -22.73 -15.06
C LEU A 622 -3.86 -21.96 -14.03
N ARG A 623 -3.13 -22.66 -13.16
CA ARG A 623 -2.28 -22.05 -12.13
C ARG A 623 -1.04 -21.42 -12.75
N MET A 624 -0.43 -22.12 -13.70
CA MET A 624 0.71 -21.63 -14.44
C MET A 624 0.34 -20.39 -15.27
N LEU A 625 -0.82 -20.40 -15.94
CA LEU A 625 -1.30 -19.23 -16.67
C LEU A 625 -1.59 -18.04 -15.75
N TRP A 626 -2.20 -18.29 -14.58
CA TRP A 626 -2.41 -17.24 -13.58
C TRP A 626 -1.08 -16.65 -13.11
N ALA A 627 -0.06 -17.48 -12.89
CA ALA A 627 1.27 -17.02 -12.49
C ALA A 627 1.97 -16.18 -13.58
N VAL A 628 1.84 -16.54 -14.86
CA VAL A 628 2.31 -15.72 -15.99
C VAL A 628 1.64 -14.35 -15.98
N GLN A 629 0.31 -14.32 -15.89
CA GLN A 629 -0.46 -13.08 -15.87
C GLN A 629 -0.10 -12.20 -14.66
N TYR A 630 0.15 -12.82 -13.50
CA TYR A 630 0.59 -12.13 -12.29
C TYR A 630 1.96 -11.48 -12.47
N GLN A 631 2.92 -12.23 -13.04
CA GLN A 631 4.25 -11.68 -13.35
C GLN A 631 4.13 -10.52 -14.34
N GLN A 632 3.39 -10.67 -15.45
CA GLN A 632 3.20 -9.61 -16.43
C GLN A 632 2.64 -8.32 -15.81
N LEU A 633 1.66 -8.43 -14.91
CA LEU A 633 1.11 -7.27 -14.22
C LEU A 633 2.18 -6.54 -13.40
N LEU A 634 2.94 -7.27 -12.58
CA LEU A 634 3.95 -6.68 -11.71
C LEU A 634 5.12 -6.06 -12.50
N PHE A 635 5.57 -6.72 -13.56
CA PHE A 635 6.59 -6.16 -14.44
C PHE A 635 6.09 -4.90 -15.14
N ARG A 636 4.84 -4.90 -15.62
CA ARG A 636 4.25 -3.72 -16.23
C ARG A 636 4.15 -2.55 -15.26
N TRP A 637 3.72 -2.81 -14.03
CA TRP A 637 3.69 -1.78 -12.99
C TRP A 637 5.10 -1.29 -12.64
N ALA A 638 6.11 -2.16 -12.62
CA ALA A 638 7.50 -1.79 -12.40
C ALA A 638 8.03 -0.85 -13.49
N GLU A 639 7.70 -1.12 -14.76
CA GLU A 639 8.03 -0.23 -15.90
C GLU A 639 7.33 1.13 -15.79
N MET A 640 6.06 1.15 -15.40
CA MET A 640 5.29 2.39 -15.26
C MET A 640 5.78 3.29 -14.12
N LEU A 641 6.53 2.74 -13.16
CA LEU A 641 7.13 3.49 -12.06
C LEU A 641 8.48 4.14 -12.43
N ASP A 642 9.03 3.84 -13.60
CA ASP A 642 10.31 4.40 -14.04
C ASP A 642 10.19 5.91 -14.28
N GLY A 643 10.97 6.71 -13.56
CA GLY A 643 10.96 8.17 -13.67
C GLY A 643 9.78 8.89 -12.98
N VAL A 644 8.94 8.18 -12.22
CA VAL A 644 7.82 8.77 -11.46
C VAL A 644 8.31 9.37 -10.14
N SER A 645 7.74 10.52 -9.73
CA SER A 645 8.06 11.15 -8.45
C SER A 645 7.58 10.34 -7.24
N GLU A 646 8.21 10.50 -6.07
CA GLU A 646 7.86 9.72 -4.87
C GLU A 646 6.41 9.94 -4.39
N ASP A 647 5.92 11.18 -4.47
CA ASP A 647 4.54 11.52 -4.09
C ASP A 647 3.51 10.89 -5.04
N GLU A 648 3.83 10.82 -6.33
CA GLU A 648 2.95 10.23 -7.34
C GLU A 648 2.94 8.70 -7.26
N ALA A 649 4.12 8.07 -7.08
CA ALA A 649 4.22 6.63 -6.89
C ALA A 649 3.44 6.14 -5.66
N THR A 650 3.49 6.89 -4.55
CA THR A 650 2.75 6.57 -3.32
C THR A 650 1.24 6.73 -3.47
N ARG A 651 0.79 7.62 -4.37
CA ARG A 651 -0.63 7.78 -4.70
C ARG A 651 -1.14 6.68 -5.65
N LEU A 652 -0.31 6.22 -6.57
CA LEU A 652 -0.68 5.23 -7.58
C LEU A 652 -0.81 3.82 -7.01
N ILE A 653 0.07 3.44 -6.06
CA ILE A 653 0.14 2.06 -5.58
C ILE A 653 0.15 1.99 -4.05
N ASN A 654 -0.82 1.27 -3.49
CA ASN A 654 -0.78 0.82 -2.11
C ASN A 654 -0.02 -0.51 -2.00
N ARG A 655 1.12 -0.51 -1.28
CA ARG A 655 1.97 -1.70 -1.06
C ARG A 655 1.20 -2.88 -0.47
N GLU A 656 0.31 -2.61 0.49
CA GLU A 656 -0.45 -3.66 1.19
C GLU A 656 -1.50 -4.34 0.29
N SER A 657 -1.85 -3.74 -0.85
CA SER A 657 -2.84 -4.32 -1.77
C SER A 657 -2.25 -5.43 -2.64
N ILE A 658 -0.93 -5.48 -2.82
CA ILE A 658 -0.27 -6.47 -3.68
C ILE A 658 -0.27 -7.85 -3.04
N ASP A 659 -0.07 -7.88 -1.72
CA ASP A 659 -0.09 -9.13 -0.96
C ASP A 659 -1.47 -9.80 -1.01
N LYS A 660 -2.53 -9.01 -1.28
CA LYS A 660 -3.91 -9.49 -1.40
C LYS A 660 -4.23 -10.12 -2.76
N ILE A 661 -3.39 -9.91 -3.78
CA ILE A 661 -3.56 -10.56 -5.08
C ILE A 661 -3.07 -12.00 -4.95
N THR A 662 -4.02 -12.93 -4.87
CA THR A 662 -3.77 -14.36 -4.74
C THR A 662 -4.62 -15.13 -5.72
N SER A 663 -4.23 -16.37 -5.99
CA SER A 663 -4.94 -17.29 -6.88
C SER A 663 -6.15 -17.96 -6.20
N LEU A 664 -6.65 -17.38 -5.11
CA LEU A 664 -7.83 -17.85 -4.41
C LEU A 664 -9.04 -17.79 -5.35
N ASN A 665 -9.84 -18.86 -5.35
CA ASN A 665 -11.01 -19.04 -6.22
C ASN A 665 -10.71 -19.21 -7.72
N ILE A 666 -9.45 -19.45 -8.13
CA ILE A 666 -9.06 -19.71 -9.52
C ILE A 666 -8.26 -21.04 -9.61
N PRO A 667 -8.91 -22.21 -9.78
CA PRO A 667 -10.35 -22.38 -9.89
C PRO A 667 -11.05 -22.35 -8.53
N SER A 668 -12.35 -22.10 -8.54
CA SER A 668 -13.14 -22.04 -7.30
C SER A 668 -13.48 -23.42 -6.73
N ALA A 669 -13.60 -24.42 -7.60
CA ALA A 669 -13.95 -25.78 -7.23
C ALA A 669 -13.42 -26.79 -8.26
N ILE A 670 -13.15 -28.01 -7.83
CA ILE A 670 -12.77 -29.14 -8.67
C ILE A 670 -13.66 -30.34 -8.29
N ALA A 671 -14.27 -30.98 -9.28
CA ALA A 671 -15.08 -32.18 -9.07
C ALA A 671 -14.37 -33.42 -9.60
N PHE A 672 -14.19 -34.43 -8.74
CA PHE A 672 -13.61 -35.71 -9.11
C PHE A 672 -14.64 -36.72 -9.59
N GLY A 673 -15.92 -36.54 -9.24
CA GLY A 673 -16.97 -37.47 -9.62
C GLY A 673 -18.32 -37.10 -9.04
N GLN A 674 -19.25 -38.06 -9.08
CA GLN A 674 -20.62 -37.84 -8.59
C GLN A 674 -20.61 -37.54 -7.09
N ASN A 675 -21.23 -36.42 -6.69
CA ASN A 675 -21.24 -35.92 -5.31
C ASN A 675 -19.84 -35.69 -4.69
N GLU A 676 -18.78 -35.64 -5.49
CA GLU A 676 -17.40 -35.50 -5.04
C GLU A 676 -16.81 -34.20 -5.59
N ILE A 677 -16.87 -33.14 -4.77
CA ILE A 677 -16.38 -31.80 -5.12
C ILE A 677 -15.54 -31.22 -3.99
N TYR A 678 -14.52 -30.47 -4.37
CA TYR A 678 -13.56 -29.83 -3.48
C TYR A 678 -13.52 -28.34 -3.77
N ILE A 679 -13.49 -27.53 -2.72
CA ILE A 679 -13.63 -26.07 -2.79
C ILE A 679 -12.30 -25.42 -2.46
N ASN A 680 -11.87 -24.46 -3.28
CA ASN A 680 -10.64 -23.70 -3.04
C ASN A 680 -10.80 -22.75 -1.85
N SER A 681 -10.38 -23.22 -0.68
CA SER A 681 -10.60 -22.56 0.60
C SER A 681 -9.43 -21.68 1.04
N ASP A 682 -8.20 -22.13 0.81
CA ASP A 682 -6.98 -21.48 1.30
C ASP A 682 -5.79 -21.73 0.35
N ASN A 683 -4.70 -20.99 0.51
CA ASN A 683 -3.45 -21.20 -0.21
C ASN A 683 -2.31 -21.47 0.78
N ILE A 684 -1.38 -22.37 0.42
CA ILE A 684 -0.17 -22.62 1.22
C ILE A 684 0.85 -21.50 0.99
N ASP A 685 1.00 -21.10 -0.26
CA ASP A 685 1.83 -19.99 -0.71
C ASP A 685 1.14 -19.29 -1.91
N LEU A 686 1.86 -18.61 -2.78
CA LEU A 686 1.26 -17.98 -3.97
C LEU A 686 0.78 -19.01 -5.01
N PHE A 687 1.33 -20.22 -4.98
CA PHE A 687 1.32 -21.20 -6.07
C PHE A 687 0.47 -22.43 -5.75
N TRP A 688 0.57 -22.94 -4.52
CA TRP A 688 -0.15 -24.12 -4.05
C TRP A 688 -1.46 -23.75 -3.36
N SER A 689 -2.56 -24.39 -3.76
CA SER A 689 -3.88 -24.21 -3.13
C SER A 689 -4.34 -25.44 -2.37
N VAL A 690 -5.11 -25.20 -1.31
CA VAL A 690 -5.76 -26.22 -0.48
C VAL A 690 -7.25 -26.24 -0.79
N LEU A 691 -7.74 -27.40 -1.24
CA LEU A 691 -9.12 -27.63 -1.61
C LEU A 691 -9.73 -28.74 -0.72
N PRO A 692 -10.30 -28.41 0.45
CA PRO A 692 -11.06 -29.37 1.26
C PRO A 692 -12.32 -29.84 0.52
N LYS A 693 -12.83 -31.00 0.91
CA LYS A 693 -14.10 -31.53 0.38
C LYS A 693 -15.25 -30.57 0.70
N GLY A 694 -16.17 -30.41 -0.24
CA GLY A 694 -17.32 -29.49 -0.09
C GLY A 694 -18.30 -29.83 1.04
N THR A 695 -18.13 -30.98 1.69
CA THR A 695 -18.92 -31.42 2.86
C THR A 695 -18.16 -31.31 4.18
N THR A 696 -16.90 -30.85 4.17
CA THR A 696 -16.10 -30.69 5.38
C THR A 696 -16.74 -29.66 6.30
N ILE A 697 -16.97 -30.05 7.55
CA ILE A 697 -17.64 -29.23 8.56
C ILE A 697 -16.67 -28.18 9.11
N ASP A 698 -15.46 -28.60 9.47
CA ASP A 698 -14.43 -27.73 10.04
C ASP A 698 -13.25 -27.60 9.08
N ILE A 699 -13.31 -26.57 8.24
CA ILE A 699 -12.30 -26.29 7.22
C ILE A 699 -10.96 -25.94 7.88
N ARG A 700 -10.96 -25.22 9.01
CA ARG A 700 -9.74 -24.81 9.72
C ARG A 700 -9.00 -26.00 10.29
N LYS A 701 -9.71 -27.00 10.83
CA LYS A 701 -9.12 -28.28 11.23
C LYS A 701 -8.35 -28.94 10.09
N VAL A 702 -8.97 -29.07 8.92
CA VAL A 702 -8.34 -29.72 7.75
C VAL A 702 -7.11 -28.95 7.29
N ILE A 703 -7.20 -27.62 7.22
CA ILE A 703 -6.09 -26.74 6.86
C ILE A 703 -4.94 -26.90 7.86
N SER A 704 -5.19 -26.83 9.16
CA SER A 704 -4.18 -27.01 10.20
C SER A 704 -3.50 -28.40 10.14
N LEU A 705 -4.24 -29.46 9.81
CA LEU A 705 -3.67 -30.78 9.56
C LEU A 705 -2.73 -30.78 8.35
N VAL A 706 -3.12 -30.14 7.24
CA VAL A 706 -2.27 -30.02 6.05
C VAL A 706 -0.98 -29.24 6.34
N PHE A 707 -1.06 -28.08 7.00
CA PHE A 707 0.13 -27.28 7.35
C PHE A 707 1.09 -28.06 8.26
N ARG A 708 0.56 -28.82 9.23
CA ARG A 708 1.35 -29.71 10.08
C ARG A 708 2.03 -30.80 9.27
N LEU A 709 1.31 -31.47 8.37
CA LEU A 709 1.87 -32.48 7.48
C LEU A 709 3.03 -31.92 6.65
N LEU A 710 2.93 -30.67 6.21
CA LEU A 710 3.99 -30.00 5.45
C LEU A 710 5.15 -29.48 6.31
N GLY A 711 5.07 -29.61 7.65
CA GLY A 711 6.08 -29.12 8.58
C GLY A 711 6.22 -27.59 8.58
N GLN A 712 5.19 -26.86 8.15
CA GLN A 712 5.18 -25.40 8.17
C GLN A 712 4.73 -24.90 9.54
N LYS A 713 5.63 -24.23 10.26
CA LYS A 713 5.29 -23.46 11.47
C LYS A 713 4.62 -22.15 11.06
N GLY A 714 3.39 -21.90 11.51
CA GLY A 714 2.71 -20.62 11.32
C GLY A 714 1.73 -20.50 10.15
N GLY A 715 1.12 -21.60 9.68
CA GLY A 715 0.06 -21.58 8.66
C GLY A 715 -1.31 -21.04 9.11
N GLY A 716 -1.37 -20.36 10.26
CA GLY A 716 -2.62 -19.89 10.86
C GLY A 716 -3.10 -18.52 10.39
N GLU A 717 -2.45 -17.89 9.41
CA GLU A 717 -2.99 -16.68 8.77
C GLU A 717 -4.20 -17.07 7.93
N ILE A 718 -5.34 -16.44 8.22
CA ILE A 718 -6.60 -16.70 7.54
C ILE A 718 -6.59 -15.86 6.27
N THR A 719 -6.42 -16.47 5.08
CA THR A 719 -6.31 -15.89 3.72
C THR A 719 -6.23 -14.35 3.59
N SER A 720 -7.31 -13.63 3.94
CA SER A 720 -7.48 -12.18 3.76
C SER A 720 -7.40 -11.34 5.05
N ILE A 721 -7.36 -11.96 6.23
CA ILE A 721 -7.38 -11.29 7.54
C ILE A 721 -6.03 -11.44 8.21
N THR A 722 -5.35 -10.31 8.39
CA THR A 722 -4.04 -10.27 9.04
C THR A 722 -4.19 -10.15 10.56
N PRO A 723 -3.21 -10.63 11.35
CA PRO A 723 -3.17 -10.39 12.79
C PRO A 723 -3.24 -8.90 13.14
N MET A 724 -2.65 -8.03 12.30
CA MET A 724 -2.67 -6.58 12.48
C MET A 724 -4.09 -5.99 12.32
N GLN A 725 -4.90 -6.52 11.41
CA GLN A 725 -6.30 -6.09 11.27
C GLN A 725 -7.13 -6.48 12.49
N LEU A 726 -6.95 -7.71 13.00
CA LEU A 726 -7.63 -8.14 14.22
C LEU A 726 -7.15 -7.33 15.44
N ALA A 727 -5.84 -7.05 15.51
CA ALA A 727 -5.23 -6.23 16.55
C ALA A 727 -5.77 -4.81 16.55
N ASP A 728 -6.01 -4.19 15.38
CA ASP A 728 -6.67 -2.89 15.29
C ASP A 728 -8.08 -2.92 15.91
N LYS A 729 -8.86 -3.98 15.69
CA LYS A 729 -10.21 -4.10 16.29
C LYS A 729 -10.14 -4.24 17.81
N VAL A 730 -9.25 -5.09 18.31
CA VAL A 730 -9.04 -5.25 19.75
C VAL A 730 -8.50 -3.96 20.39
N TRP A 731 -7.59 -3.27 19.70
CA TRP A 731 -7.04 -1.97 20.12
C TRP A 731 -8.15 -0.92 20.25
N ARG A 732 -9.07 -0.85 19.28
CA ARG A 732 -10.24 0.06 19.35
C ARG A 732 -11.11 -0.26 20.56
N TYR A 733 -11.42 -1.53 20.79
CA TYR A 733 -12.16 -1.95 21.97
C TYR A 733 -11.47 -1.47 23.27
N LEU A 734 -10.17 -1.73 23.42
CA LEU A 734 -9.39 -1.33 24.60
C LEU A 734 -9.33 0.20 24.79
N LYS A 735 -9.31 0.98 23.70
CA LYS A 735 -9.36 2.45 23.77
C LYS A 735 -10.69 2.97 24.29
N HIS A 736 -11.80 2.32 23.94
CA HIS A 736 -13.12 2.65 24.48
C HIS A 736 -13.30 2.16 25.92
N HIS A 737 -12.52 1.17 26.35
CA HIS A 737 -12.59 0.53 27.65
C HIS A 737 -11.29 0.65 28.47
N PRO A 738 -10.86 1.86 28.85
CA PRO A 738 -9.57 2.10 29.51
C PRO A 738 -9.45 1.48 30.92
N TYR A 739 -10.55 0.99 31.49
CA TYR A 739 -10.57 0.31 32.79
C TYR A 739 -10.23 -1.19 32.70
N VAL A 740 -10.11 -1.74 31.50
CA VAL A 740 -9.79 -3.16 31.29
C VAL A 740 -8.32 -3.40 31.57
N SER A 741 -8.03 -4.08 32.68
CA SER A 741 -6.69 -4.56 33.05
C SER A 741 -6.43 -6.02 32.67
N THR A 742 -7.49 -6.80 32.44
CA THR A 742 -7.42 -8.19 31.98
C THR A 742 -8.40 -8.39 30.83
N LEU A 743 -7.89 -8.63 29.63
CA LEU A 743 -8.69 -8.88 28.44
C LEU A 743 -9.15 -10.34 28.42
N ARG A 744 -10.44 -10.57 28.68
CA ARG A 744 -11.07 -11.90 28.57
C ARG A 744 -11.54 -12.16 27.15
N LEU A 745 -11.06 -13.23 26.54
CA LEU A 745 -11.39 -13.63 25.17
C LEU A 745 -11.97 -15.04 25.12
N ASN A 746 -13.11 -15.20 24.47
CA ASN A 746 -13.54 -16.52 24.02
C ASN A 746 -13.18 -16.69 22.54
N VAL A 747 -12.70 -17.86 22.14
CA VAL A 747 -12.40 -18.15 20.73
C VAL A 747 -13.04 -19.47 20.36
N ILE A 748 -14.00 -19.41 19.45
CA ILE A 748 -14.72 -20.56 18.91
C ILE A 748 -14.07 -20.98 17.59
N ASN A 749 -13.76 -22.26 17.49
CA ASN A 749 -13.01 -22.91 16.43
C ASN A 749 -11.64 -22.25 16.17
N PRO A 750 -10.72 -22.25 17.15
CA PRO A 750 -9.47 -21.51 17.06
C PRO A 750 -8.44 -22.06 16.06
N GLY A 751 -8.67 -23.23 15.47
CA GLY A 751 -7.62 -23.95 14.73
C GLY A 751 -6.39 -24.19 15.63
N ASP A 752 -5.21 -23.82 15.12
CA ASP A 752 -3.94 -23.84 15.86
C ASP A 752 -3.75 -22.66 16.84
N GLY A 753 -4.63 -21.66 16.81
CA GLY A 753 -4.57 -20.46 17.66
C GLY A 753 -3.55 -19.41 17.23
N GLN A 754 -2.80 -19.61 16.13
CA GLN A 754 -1.70 -18.72 15.74
C GLN A 754 -2.17 -17.29 15.41
N LEU A 755 -3.34 -17.14 14.78
CA LEU A 755 -3.93 -15.83 14.48
C LEU A 755 -4.12 -15.00 15.76
N ILE A 756 -4.65 -15.63 16.81
CA ILE A 756 -4.92 -14.97 18.09
C ILE A 756 -3.61 -14.65 18.81
N LEU A 757 -2.65 -15.57 18.81
CA LEU A 757 -1.33 -15.33 19.40
C LEU A 757 -0.60 -14.17 18.71
N ASN A 758 -0.58 -14.14 17.38
CA ASN A 758 0.04 -13.05 16.61
C ASN A 758 -0.69 -11.72 16.83
N THR A 759 -2.02 -11.74 16.99
CA THR A 759 -2.80 -10.54 17.33
C THR A 759 -2.37 -9.97 18.68
N ILE A 760 -2.19 -10.81 19.69
CA ILE A 760 -1.68 -10.40 21.01
C ILE A 760 -0.27 -9.81 20.88
N ARG A 761 0.60 -10.44 20.09
CA ARG A 761 1.96 -9.92 19.81
C ARG A 761 1.92 -8.53 19.20
N GLU A 762 1.04 -8.26 18.24
CA GLU A 762 0.89 -6.92 17.65
C GLU A 762 0.40 -5.88 18.66
N ILE A 763 -0.53 -6.25 19.56
CA ILE A 763 -1.01 -5.34 20.61
C ILE A 763 0.14 -4.97 21.56
N GLN A 764 0.95 -5.95 21.98
CA GLN A 764 2.10 -5.73 22.85
C GLN A 764 3.19 -4.86 22.20
N ARG A 765 3.45 -5.03 20.90
CA ARG A 765 4.43 -4.20 20.16
C ARG A 765 4.12 -2.70 20.18
N SER A 766 2.86 -2.31 20.43
CA SER A 766 2.47 -0.89 20.47
C SER A 766 3.02 -0.12 21.66
N GLY A 767 3.49 -0.80 22.73
CA GLY A 767 3.97 -0.18 23.97
C GLY A 767 2.89 0.49 24.83
N GLN A 768 1.62 0.49 24.39
CA GLN A 768 0.51 1.18 25.08
C GLN A 768 -0.21 0.29 26.09
N PHE A 769 -0.06 -1.03 25.97
CA PHE A 769 -0.81 -2.03 26.73
C PHE A 769 0.13 -3.08 27.34
N ASP A 770 1.32 -2.67 27.76
CA ASP A 770 2.36 -3.57 28.29
C ASP A 770 1.93 -4.23 29.61
N ASP A 771 1.11 -3.52 30.41
CA ASP A 771 0.55 -3.99 31.68
C ASP A 771 -0.75 -4.80 31.53
N LEU A 772 -1.22 -5.05 30.29
CA LEU A 772 -2.47 -5.77 30.03
C LEU A 772 -2.28 -7.28 30.21
N ASN A 773 -3.16 -7.91 31.00
CA ASN A 773 -3.23 -9.36 31.12
C ASN A 773 -4.23 -9.96 30.11
N TYR A 774 -4.02 -11.21 29.72
CA TYR A 774 -4.84 -11.93 28.75
C TYR A 774 -5.39 -13.20 29.37
N ASP A 775 -6.69 -13.44 29.17
CA ASP A 775 -7.37 -14.61 29.70
C ASP A 775 -8.29 -15.24 28.64
N LEU A 776 -7.86 -16.35 28.06
CA LEU A 776 -8.47 -16.97 26.88
C LEU A 776 -9.21 -18.26 27.20
N ALA A 777 -10.35 -18.47 26.55
CA ALA A 777 -11.06 -19.74 26.53
C ALA A 777 -11.30 -20.19 25.08
N PHE A 778 -10.73 -21.35 24.74
CA PHE A 778 -10.80 -21.96 23.41
C PHE A 778 -11.89 -23.05 23.38
N PHE A 779 -12.77 -22.99 22.39
CA PHE A 779 -13.88 -23.93 22.20
C PHE A 779 -13.84 -24.50 20.78
N GLY A 780 -13.98 -25.82 20.62
CA GLY A 780 -14.06 -26.45 19.29
C GLY A 780 -14.12 -27.97 19.38
N ASP A 781 -14.18 -28.67 18.25
CA ASP A 781 -14.20 -30.16 18.24
C ASP A 781 -12.80 -30.77 18.05
N LEU A 782 -11.78 -29.93 17.82
CA LEU A 782 -10.39 -30.37 17.76
C LEU A 782 -9.95 -31.07 19.06
N ARG A 783 -9.00 -32.01 18.94
CA ARG A 783 -8.31 -32.57 20.12
C ARG A 783 -7.49 -31.50 20.82
N TYR A 784 -7.25 -31.70 22.12
CA TYR A 784 -6.53 -30.73 22.95
C TYR A 784 -5.12 -30.42 22.45
N GLU A 785 -4.42 -31.41 21.88
CA GLU A 785 -3.06 -31.28 21.35
C GLU A 785 -3.01 -30.52 20.01
N VAL A 786 -4.17 -30.30 19.37
CA VAL A 786 -4.27 -29.60 18.08
C VAL A 786 -4.88 -28.22 18.27
N MET A 787 -5.96 -28.15 19.04
CA MET A 787 -6.67 -26.92 19.36
C MET A 787 -5.74 -25.95 20.05
N ALA A 788 -5.56 -24.75 19.48
CA ALA A 788 -4.70 -23.72 20.05
C ALA A 788 -3.28 -24.23 20.41
N SER A 789 -2.71 -25.11 19.59
CA SER A 789 -1.37 -25.69 19.78
C SER A 789 -0.26 -24.64 19.80
N ALA A 790 -0.42 -23.53 19.08
CA ALA A 790 0.52 -22.42 19.12
C ALA A 790 0.72 -21.84 20.54
N PHE A 791 -0.30 -21.95 21.41
CA PHE A 791 -0.22 -21.53 22.82
C PHE A 791 0.51 -22.56 23.70
N ASP A 792 0.49 -23.85 23.33
CA ASP A 792 1.29 -24.85 24.02
C ASP A 792 2.77 -24.70 23.63
N GLU A 793 3.05 -24.50 22.33
CA GLU A 793 4.40 -24.35 21.78
C GLU A 793 5.16 -23.18 22.41
N ILE A 794 4.55 -21.99 22.55
CA ILE A 794 5.17 -20.86 23.27
C ILE A 794 5.50 -21.20 24.73
N THR A 795 4.66 -21.98 25.41
CA THR A 795 4.94 -22.38 26.80
C THR A 795 6.04 -23.44 26.91
N GLU A 796 6.26 -24.23 25.86
CA GLU A 796 7.28 -25.30 25.81
C GLU A 796 8.64 -24.82 25.23
N GLU A 797 8.65 -24.01 24.17
CA GLU A 797 9.85 -23.53 23.45
C GLU A 797 10.69 -22.54 24.26
N ALA A 798 10.16 -21.95 25.34
CA ALA A 798 10.93 -21.11 26.28
C ALA A 798 12.15 -21.84 26.91
N VAL A 799 12.22 -23.17 26.79
CA VAL A 799 13.33 -23.98 27.31
C VAL A 799 14.46 -24.20 26.28
N LEU A 800 14.22 -24.01 24.97
CA LEU A 800 15.17 -24.41 23.93
C LEU A 800 15.04 -23.56 22.64
N SER A 801 15.94 -22.57 22.44
CA SER A 801 16.61 -22.18 21.16
C SER A 801 16.73 -20.67 20.92
N GLU A 802 17.96 -20.20 20.67
CA GLU A 802 18.30 -18.92 20.05
C GLU A 802 17.73 -18.83 18.62
N GLY A 803 16.89 -17.83 18.31
CA GLY A 803 16.55 -17.51 16.91
C GLY A 803 15.13 -17.00 16.61
N SER A 804 14.19 -17.08 17.54
CA SER A 804 12.86 -16.44 17.44
C SER A 804 12.91 -15.04 18.08
N GLN A 805 12.12 -14.05 17.63
CA GLN A 805 12.13 -12.70 18.22
C GLN A 805 11.77 -12.74 19.72
N PRO A 806 12.76 -12.66 20.66
CA PRO A 806 12.56 -13.13 22.04
C PRO A 806 11.71 -12.21 22.90
N ASP A 807 11.75 -10.90 22.64
CA ASP A 807 11.32 -9.91 23.64
C ASP A 807 9.82 -10.00 24.00
N VAL A 808 8.94 -10.21 23.01
CA VAL A 808 7.48 -10.17 23.25
C VAL A 808 6.95 -11.48 23.84
N ASP A 809 7.45 -12.62 23.39
CA ASP A 809 7.01 -13.94 23.90
C ASP A 809 7.53 -14.16 25.31
N GLU A 810 8.77 -13.76 25.60
CA GLU A 810 9.28 -13.72 26.97
C GLU A 810 8.42 -12.82 27.85
N ASP A 811 8.06 -11.61 27.38
CA ASP A 811 7.23 -10.69 28.15
C ASP A 811 5.84 -11.25 28.47
N LEU A 812 5.22 -12.03 27.57
CA LEU A 812 3.94 -12.69 27.82
C LEU A 812 4.03 -13.81 28.87
N LEU A 813 5.18 -14.47 28.95
CA LEU A 813 5.45 -15.55 29.90
C LEU A 813 6.05 -15.04 31.22
N ARG A 814 6.49 -13.78 31.29
CA ARG A 814 7.06 -13.19 32.50
C ARG A 814 6.01 -13.17 33.63
N PRO A 815 6.33 -13.70 34.81
CA PRO A 815 5.43 -13.65 35.95
C PRO A 815 5.25 -12.18 36.41
N ASN A 816 4.00 -11.76 36.58
CA ASN A 816 3.69 -10.47 37.19
C ASN A 816 4.16 -10.42 38.65
N LEU A 817 4.24 -9.21 39.21
CA LEU A 817 4.53 -8.98 40.64
C LEU A 817 3.64 -9.83 41.58
N ASN A 818 2.45 -10.22 41.13
CA ASN A 818 1.59 -11.18 41.80
C ASN A 818 1.53 -12.50 41.01
N PRO A 819 2.09 -13.61 41.53
CA PRO A 819 2.09 -14.93 40.88
C PRO A 819 0.70 -15.52 40.61
N LEU A 820 -0.33 -15.03 41.30
CA LEU A 820 -1.72 -15.48 41.11
C LEU A 820 -2.38 -14.91 39.85
N PHE A 821 -1.74 -13.94 39.19
CA PHE A 821 -2.24 -13.29 37.99
C PHE A 821 -1.15 -13.28 36.90
N PRO A 822 -0.86 -14.44 36.28
CA PRO A 822 0.09 -14.47 35.17
C PRO A 822 -0.44 -13.63 34.01
N LYS A 823 0.47 -13.10 33.19
CA LYS A 823 0.11 -12.18 32.11
C LYS A 823 -0.69 -12.86 30.99
N LEU A 824 -0.51 -14.17 30.79
CA LEU A 824 -1.26 -14.98 29.85
C LEU A 824 -1.84 -16.22 30.54
N THR A 825 -3.17 -16.35 30.55
CA THR A 825 -3.88 -17.59 30.90
C THR A 825 -4.71 -18.06 29.73
N PHE A 826 -4.75 -19.38 29.50
CA PHE A 826 -5.66 -19.96 28.52
C PHE A 826 -6.23 -21.30 29.00
N SER A 827 -7.42 -21.62 28.50
CA SER A 827 -8.10 -22.89 28.74
C SER A 827 -8.64 -23.44 27.42
N LYS A 828 -8.68 -24.77 27.29
CA LYS A 828 -9.20 -25.46 26.11
C LYS A 828 -10.41 -26.29 26.52
N LYS A 829 -11.49 -26.24 25.75
CA LYS A 829 -12.69 -27.05 25.97
C LYS A 829 -13.13 -27.67 24.65
N ARG A 830 -13.06 -29.00 24.58
CA ARG A 830 -13.64 -29.75 23.46
C ARG A 830 -15.16 -29.74 23.59
N VAL A 831 -15.86 -29.37 22.51
CA VAL A 831 -17.32 -29.28 22.46
C VAL A 831 -17.80 -29.92 21.16
N LYS A 832 -18.57 -31.00 21.27
CA LYS A 832 -19.18 -31.68 20.12
C LYS A 832 -20.41 -30.93 19.62
N GLU A 833 -20.84 -31.20 18.39
CA GLU A 833 -21.98 -30.50 17.77
C GLU A 833 -23.27 -30.52 18.62
N SER A 834 -23.55 -31.65 19.27
CA SER A 834 -24.73 -31.82 20.13
C SER A 834 -24.66 -31.08 21.47
N GLU A 835 -23.45 -30.73 21.93
CA GLU A 835 -23.20 -30.16 23.26
C GLU A 835 -23.24 -28.63 23.27
N TRP A 836 -23.24 -27.98 22.10
CA TRP A 836 -23.23 -26.51 22.00
C TRP A 836 -24.44 -25.83 22.65
N LYS A 837 -25.61 -26.49 22.70
CA LYS A 837 -26.81 -25.91 23.31
C LYS A 837 -26.74 -25.90 24.84
N ASP A 838 -26.04 -26.86 25.42
CA ASP A 838 -25.88 -27.04 26.86
C ASP A 838 -24.64 -26.32 27.41
N LEU A 839 -23.87 -25.68 26.52
CA LEU A 839 -22.64 -24.98 26.87
C LEU A 839 -22.96 -23.63 27.54
N ASP A 840 -22.49 -23.47 28.76
CA ASP A 840 -22.45 -22.16 29.41
C ASP A 840 -21.20 -21.41 28.95
N PHE A 841 -21.41 -20.28 28.27
CA PHE A 841 -20.32 -19.44 27.79
C PHE A 841 -19.82 -18.55 28.92
N ARG A 842 -18.50 -18.46 29.04
CA ARG A 842 -17.88 -17.55 30.00
C ARG A 842 -18.14 -16.09 29.59
N GLU A 843 -18.45 -15.23 30.54
CA GLU A 843 -18.46 -13.78 30.32
C GLU A 843 -17.07 -13.30 29.81
N ALA A 844 -17.06 -12.72 28.62
CA ALA A 844 -15.85 -12.26 27.95
C ALA A 844 -16.05 -10.83 27.44
N HIS A 845 -14.94 -10.11 27.27
CA HIS A 845 -14.97 -8.79 26.63
C HIS A 845 -15.21 -8.95 25.13
N ILE A 846 -14.50 -9.90 24.51
CA ILE A 846 -14.61 -10.18 23.08
C ILE A 846 -14.75 -11.69 22.88
N THR A 847 -15.75 -12.11 22.09
CA THR A 847 -15.80 -13.47 21.55
C THR A 847 -15.43 -13.45 20.08
N VAL A 848 -14.46 -14.28 19.68
CA VAL A 848 -14.07 -14.48 18.29
C VAL A 848 -14.65 -15.80 17.78
N LEU A 849 -15.38 -15.74 16.67
CA LEU A 849 -16.00 -16.90 16.00
C LEU A 849 -15.32 -17.10 14.65
N ILE A 850 -14.70 -18.26 14.40
CA ILE A 850 -13.94 -18.52 13.16
C ILE A 850 -14.56 -19.70 12.39
N ASP A 851 -14.99 -19.51 11.15
CA ASP A 851 -15.50 -20.54 10.22
C ASP A 851 -16.35 -21.64 10.90
N ARG A 852 -17.29 -21.25 11.78
CA ARG A 852 -18.09 -22.21 12.55
C ARG A 852 -19.25 -22.78 11.74
N PHE A 853 -19.71 -22.05 10.74
CA PHE A 853 -20.96 -22.37 10.05
C PHE A 853 -20.73 -23.36 8.91
N SER A 854 -21.42 -24.50 8.99
CA SER A 854 -21.33 -25.54 7.97
C SER A 854 -21.91 -25.07 6.63
N THR A 855 -21.32 -25.55 5.53
CA THR A 855 -21.80 -25.25 4.18
C THR A 855 -22.09 -26.52 3.39
N LYS A 856 -22.89 -26.36 2.33
CA LYS A 856 -23.21 -27.41 1.35
C LYS A 856 -22.86 -26.91 -0.03
N VAL A 857 -22.46 -27.81 -0.92
CA VAL A 857 -22.23 -27.47 -2.32
C VAL A 857 -23.39 -27.92 -3.18
N LEU A 858 -23.92 -27.01 -4.00
CA LEU A 858 -25.00 -27.25 -4.94
C LEU A 858 -24.66 -26.70 -6.32
N MET A 859 -25.16 -27.35 -7.38
CA MET A 859 -25.04 -26.81 -8.72
C MET A 859 -26.17 -25.81 -8.99
N ARG A 860 -25.82 -24.55 -9.28
CA ARG A 860 -26.78 -23.46 -9.51
C ARG A 860 -26.56 -22.81 -10.88
N PRO A 861 -27.63 -22.36 -11.56
CA PRO A 861 -27.48 -21.63 -12.81
C PRO A 861 -26.72 -20.32 -12.58
N THR A 862 -25.95 -19.88 -13.56
CA THR A 862 -25.18 -18.62 -13.49
C THR A 862 -26.10 -17.39 -13.38
N GLY A 863 -27.23 -17.38 -14.11
CA GLY A 863 -28.18 -16.28 -14.12
C GLY A 863 -27.66 -15.03 -14.85
N ILE A 864 -28.30 -13.86 -14.63
CA ILE A 864 -27.95 -12.56 -15.29
C ILE A 864 -26.94 -11.75 -14.44
N ALA A 865 -26.33 -12.37 -13.42
CA ALA A 865 -25.45 -11.66 -12.49
C ALA A 865 -24.17 -11.14 -13.18
N GLN A 866 -23.61 -10.05 -12.64
CA GLN A 866 -22.28 -9.57 -13.04
C GLN A 866 -21.23 -10.66 -12.77
N GLY A 867 -20.23 -10.74 -13.65
CA GLY A 867 -19.13 -11.68 -13.52
C GLY A 867 -18.28 -11.45 -12.27
N SER A 868 -17.58 -12.50 -11.83
CA SER A 868 -16.78 -12.57 -10.60
C SER A 868 -15.34 -12.09 -10.74
N PHE A 869 -14.77 -12.13 -11.94
CA PHE A 869 -13.37 -11.83 -12.17
C PHE A 869 -13.13 -10.33 -12.30
N CYS A 870 -12.04 -9.86 -11.69
CA CYS A 870 -11.52 -8.51 -11.79
C CYS A 870 -9.99 -8.52 -11.94
N LEU A 871 -9.37 -7.35 -12.09
CA LEU A 871 -7.92 -7.18 -12.25
C LEU A 871 -7.30 -8.12 -13.31
N HIS A 872 -7.76 -8.01 -14.57
CA HIS A 872 -7.28 -8.85 -15.67
C HIS A 872 -7.37 -10.37 -15.41
N ASN A 873 -8.43 -10.81 -14.70
CA ASN A 873 -8.70 -12.19 -14.30
C ASN A 873 -7.72 -12.78 -13.27
N LEU A 874 -7.04 -11.91 -12.49
CA LEU A 874 -6.18 -12.35 -11.39
C LEU A 874 -6.91 -12.50 -10.06
N VAL A 875 -8.08 -11.87 -9.91
CA VAL A 875 -8.86 -11.91 -8.67
C VAL A 875 -10.29 -12.35 -8.99
N ALA A 876 -10.80 -13.30 -8.21
CA ALA A 876 -12.14 -13.85 -8.37
C ALA A 876 -12.97 -13.70 -7.08
N GLU A 877 -14.03 -12.92 -7.17
CA GLU A 877 -14.98 -12.65 -6.08
C GLU A 877 -16.18 -13.60 -6.11
N TYR A 878 -16.60 -14.10 -4.96
CA TYR A 878 -17.91 -14.74 -4.85
C TYR A 878 -19.04 -13.73 -5.04
N ARG A 879 -19.94 -14.03 -5.96
CA ARG A 879 -21.25 -13.38 -6.03
C ARG A 879 -22.18 -14.06 -5.03
N ALA A 880 -22.56 -13.33 -4.00
CA ALA A 880 -23.45 -13.79 -2.95
C ALA A 880 -24.90 -13.39 -3.25
N ASP A 881 -25.82 -14.32 -3.01
CA ASP A 881 -27.25 -14.09 -2.97
C ASP A 881 -27.74 -14.45 -1.57
N PHE A 882 -28.48 -13.54 -0.93
CA PHE A 882 -28.97 -13.69 0.43
C PHE A 882 -30.49 -13.72 0.41
N ASP A 883 -31.05 -14.81 0.95
CA ASP A 883 -32.49 -15.02 1.01
C ASP A 883 -32.90 -15.45 2.42
N ILE A 884 -34.08 -14.99 2.85
CA ILE A 884 -34.69 -15.36 4.13
C ILE A 884 -36.03 -16.00 3.81
N LYS A 885 -36.12 -17.30 4.04
CA LYS A 885 -37.36 -18.07 3.87
C LYS A 885 -37.87 -18.55 5.22
N GLY A 886 -38.90 -17.90 5.72
CA GLY A 886 -39.44 -18.20 7.05
C GLY A 886 -38.43 -17.88 8.15
N GLU A 887 -38.01 -18.88 8.92
CA GLU A 887 -37.02 -18.74 9.99
C GLU A 887 -35.58 -19.06 9.55
N SER A 888 -35.33 -19.53 8.31
CA SER A 888 -33.97 -19.83 7.83
C SER A 888 -33.37 -18.69 7.02
N ALA A 889 -32.14 -18.32 7.39
CA ALA A 889 -31.31 -17.36 6.67
C ALA A 889 -30.29 -18.13 5.83
N THR A 890 -30.27 -17.86 4.53
CA THR A 890 -29.50 -18.63 3.55
C THR A 890 -28.65 -17.72 2.69
N TRP A 891 -27.36 -18.06 2.56
CA TRP A 891 -26.44 -17.44 1.62
C TRP A 891 -26.09 -18.45 0.54
N SER A 892 -26.16 -18.05 -0.72
CA SER A 892 -25.64 -18.83 -1.85
C SER A 892 -24.56 -18.04 -2.56
N ARG A 893 -23.37 -18.62 -2.67
CA ARG A 893 -22.18 -17.98 -3.21
C ARG A 893 -21.63 -18.78 -4.38
N LYS A 894 -21.43 -18.12 -5.51
CA LYS A 894 -20.86 -18.74 -6.72
C LYS A 894 -19.83 -17.83 -7.37
N VAL A 895 -18.86 -18.44 -8.03
CA VAL A 895 -17.94 -17.76 -8.93
C VAL A 895 -18.50 -17.90 -10.35
N ILE A 896 -18.66 -16.76 -11.03
CA ILE A 896 -19.16 -16.70 -12.40
C ILE A 896 -18.03 -16.12 -13.25
N PRO A 897 -17.28 -16.95 -13.99
CA PRO A 897 -16.20 -16.46 -14.83
C PRO A 897 -16.70 -15.43 -15.86
N ASN A 898 -15.93 -14.37 -16.06
CA ASN A 898 -16.20 -13.36 -17.09
C ASN A 898 -14.92 -12.91 -17.78
N LYS A 899 -15.11 -12.32 -18.95
CA LYS A 899 -14.03 -11.68 -19.70
C LYS A 899 -13.69 -10.33 -19.08
N ASN A 900 -12.40 -10.07 -18.93
CA ASN A 900 -11.85 -8.76 -18.60
C ASN A 900 -10.93 -8.27 -19.71
N ARG A 901 -10.51 -7.01 -19.60
CA ARG A 901 -9.48 -6.47 -20.49
C ARG A 901 -8.15 -7.16 -20.24
N GLU A 902 -7.36 -7.26 -21.29
CA GLU A 902 -5.97 -7.70 -21.21
C GLU A 902 -5.07 -6.61 -20.60
N ILE A 903 -3.90 -7.00 -20.10
CA ILE A 903 -2.88 -6.06 -19.61
C ILE A 903 -2.32 -5.28 -20.80
N GLU A 904 -2.00 -5.99 -21.88
CA GLU A 904 -1.55 -5.43 -23.15
C GLU A 904 -2.56 -5.77 -24.27
N PRO A 905 -2.80 -4.86 -25.24
CA PRO A 905 -3.78 -5.11 -26.30
C PRO A 905 -3.49 -6.32 -27.19
N THR A 906 -2.24 -6.77 -27.27
CA THR A 906 -1.79 -7.92 -28.07
C THR A 906 -1.81 -9.24 -27.29
N ASP A 907 -2.15 -9.20 -26.01
CA ASP A 907 -2.17 -10.36 -25.13
C ASP A 907 -3.48 -11.14 -25.22
N THR A 908 -3.47 -12.39 -24.74
CA THR A 908 -4.65 -13.27 -24.63
C THR A 908 -4.73 -14.00 -23.28
N CYS A 909 -3.79 -13.75 -22.36
CA CYS A 909 -3.73 -14.45 -21.08
C CYS A 909 -5.03 -14.32 -20.25
N ALA A 910 -5.62 -13.12 -20.13
CA ALA A 910 -6.86 -12.97 -19.36
C ALA A 910 -8.02 -13.73 -20.03
N ALA A 911 -8.15 -13.65 -21.36
CA ALA A 911 -9.14 -14.39 -22.12
C ALA A 911 -8.99 -15.91 -21.95
N SER A 912 -7.77 -16.43 -21.96
CA SER A 912 -7.47 -17.85 -21.75
C SER A 912 -7.76 -18.31 -20.31
N ILE A 913 -7.47 -17.49 -19.29
CA ILE A 913 -7.86 -17.77 -17.89
C ILE A 913 -9.38 -17.94 -17.81
N TYR A 914 -10.12 -17.01 -18.43
CA TYR A 914 -11.58 -17.11 -18.48
C TYR A 914 -12.06 -18.39 -19.17
N GLY A 915 -11.52 -18.71 -20.35
CA GLY A 915 -11.95 -19.86 -21.14
C GLY A 915 -11.75 -21.18 -20.41
N VAL A 916 -10.58 -21.35 -19.79
CA VAL A 916 -10.22 -22.58 -19.08
C VAL A 916 -10.99 -22.73 -17.77
N ASP A 917 -11.12 -21.66 -16.98
CA ASP A 917 -11.85 -21.71 -15.72
C ASP A 917 -13.35 -21.96 -15.93
N ASP A 918 -13.96 -21.30 -16.92
CA ASP A 918 -15.38 -21.54 -17.29
C ASP A 918 -15.59 -22.99 -17.77
N ALA A 919 -14.69 -23.51 -18.60
CA ALA A 919 -14.75 -24.89 -19.06
C ALA A 919 -14.62 -25.89 -17.88
N LEU A 920 -13.65 -25.67 -17.00
CA LEU A 920 -13.41 -26.51 -15.83
C LEU A 920 -14.60 -26.52 -14.86
N LEU A 921 -15.18 -25.36 -14.54
CA LEU A 921 -16.31 -25.25 -13.61
C LEU A 921 -17.59 -25.88 -14.18
N ARG A 922 -17.89 -25.68 -15.46
CA ARG A 922 -19.07 -26.28 -16.12
C ARG A 922 -18.92 -27.79 -16.25
N MET A 923 -17.73 -28.26 -16.63
CA MET A 923 -17.44 -29.70 -16.65
C MET A 923 -17.49 -30.29 -15.24
N GLY A 924 -17.00 -29.56 -14.23
CA GLY A 924 -17.15 -29.92 -12.82
C GLY A 924 -18.61 -30.09 -12.39
N ALA A 925 -19.51 -29.22 -12.85
CA ALA A 925 -20.96 -29.37 -12.61
C ALA A 925 -21.54 -30.63 -13.28
N CYS A 926 -21.09 -30.96 -14.49
CA CYS A 926 -21.45 -32.20 -15.17
C CYS A 926 -20.96 -33.45 -14.43
N PHE A 927 -19.72 -33.44 -13.93
CA PHE A 927 -19.18 -34.56 -13.14
C PHE A 927 -19.90 -34.72 -11.80
N TYR A 928 -20.23 -33.61 -11.14
CA TYR A 928 -20.92 -33.65 -9.85
C TYR A 928 -22.36 -34.16 -9.96
N ASP A 929 -23.17 -33.58 -10.86
CA ASP A 929 -24.55 -34.01 -11.11
C ASP A 929 -24.61 -35.36 -11.85
N TRP A 930 -23.48 -35.81 -12.40
CA TRP A 930 -23.35 -36.95 -13.30
C TRP A 930 -24.31 -36.86 -14.51
N GLY A 931 -24.27 -35.74 -15.21
CA GLY A 931 -25.20 -35.45 -16.33
C GLY A 931 -24.88 -34.17 -17.11
N LYS A 932 -25.84 -33.72 -17.94
CA LYS A 932 -25.72 -32.50 -18.76
C LYS A 932 -26.10 -31.24 -17.96
N SER A 933 -25.15 -30.70 -17.20
CA SER A 933 -25.35 -29.53 -16.33
C SER A 933 -24.53 -28.30 -16.73
N PHE A 934 -24.29 -28.08 -18.03
CA PHE A 934 -23.48 -26.97 -18.55
C PHE A 934 -23.97 -25.56 -18.19
N GLU A 935 -25.27 -25.40 -17.93
CA GLU A 935 -25.90 -24.14 -17.51
C GLU A 935 -25.59 -23.79 -16.05
N LYS A 936 -25.05 -24.73 -15.27
CA LYS A 936 -24.82 -24.60 -13.84
C LYS A 936 -23.34 -24.47 -13.52
N VAL A 937 -23.07 -23.86 -12.37
CA VAL A 937 -21.75 -23.79 -11.74
C VAL A 937 -21.86 -24.22 -10.27
N PRO A 938 -20.76 -24.67 -9.65
CA PRO A 938 -20.70 -24.93 -8.21
C PRO A 938 -21.03 -23.68 -7.41
N ALA A 939 -21.96 -23.81 -6.46
CA ALA A 939 -22.33 -22.78 -5.51
C ALA A 939 -22.23 -23.31 -4.08
N ILE A 940 -21.58 -22.55 -3.22
CA ILE A 940 -21.49 -22.81 -1.79
C ILE A 940 -22.73 -22.21 -1.14
N GLN A 941 -23.49 -23.02 -0.42
CA GLN A 941 -24.68 -22.60 0.30
C GLN A 941 -24.44 -22.73 1.81
N LEU A 942 -24.63 -21.63 2.53
CA LEU A 942 -24.67 -21.59 3.99
C LEU A 942 -26.12 -21.40 4.41
N GLU A 943 -26.59 -22.26 5.29
CA GLU A 943 -27.92 -22.18 5.90
C GLU A 943 -27.74 -22.28 7.41
N LEU A 944 -28.17 -21.26 8.16
CA LEU A 944 -28.01 -21.26 9.61
C LEU A 944 -28.98 -22.24 10.27
N SER A 945 -28.43 -23.23 10.97
CA SER A 945 -29.20 -24.13 11.82
C SER A 945 -29.73 -23.42 13.06
N ASP A 946 -30.68 -24.03 13.76
CA ASP A 946 -31.17 -23.49 15.03
C ASP A 946 -30.08 -23.51 16.13
N THR A 947 -29.12 -24.43 16.03
CA THR A 947 -27.95 -24.45 16.91
C THR A 947 -27.06 -23.24 16.62
N ASP A 948 -26.81 -22.91 15.35
CA ASP A 948 -25.99 -21.76 14.97
C ASP A 948 -26.61 -20.45 15.45
N LYS A 949 -27.92 -20.28 15.26
CA LYS A 949 -28.66 -19.10 15.76
C LYS A 949 -28.59 -19.01 17.29
N TYR A 950 -28.71 -20.14 17.98
CA TYR A 950 -28.58 -20.20 19.44
C TYR A 950 -27.18 -19.78 19.90
N ILE A 951 -26.13 -20.30 19.27
CA ILE A 951 -24.74 -19.93 19.56
C ILE A 951 -24.55 -18.43 19.36
N ILE A 952 -24.97 -17.88 18.20
CA ILE A 952 -24.88 -16.44 17.91
C ILE A 952 -25.58 -15.64 19.01
N SER A 953 -26.80 -16.01 19.43
CA SER A 953 -27.49 -15.30 20.52
C SER A 953 -26.70 -15.38 21.83
N LYS A 954 -26.24 -16.57 22.21
CA LYS A 954 -25.58 -16.77 23.50
C LYS A 954 -24.22 -16.11 23.62
N ILE A 955 -23.42 -16.08 22.55
CA ILE A 955 -22.13 -15.38 22.57
C ILE A 955 -22.31 -13.87 22.68
N HIS A 956 -23.35 -13.31 22.04
CA HIS A 956 -23.63 -11.88 22.15
C HIS A 956 -24.27 -11.51 23.51
N GLU A 957 -25.01 -12.41 24.15
CA GLU A 957 -25.51 -12.22 25.52
C GLU A 957 -24.39 -12.21 26.56
N ASN A 958 -23.28 -12.93 26.31
CA ASN A 958 -22.16 -13.09 27.24
C ASN A 958 -20.89 -12.35 26.82
N SER A 959 -20.96 -11.45 25.83
CA SER A 959 -19.82 -10.66 25.39
C SER A 959 -20.20 -9.25 24.98
N ASP A 960 -19.30 -8.31 25.20
CA ASP A 960 -19.49 -6.93 24.77
C ASP A 960 -19.45 -6.88 23.24
N TRP A 961 -18.36 -7.38 22.64
CA TRP A 961 -18.17 -7.44 21.20
C TRP A 961 -18.03 -8.89 20.73
N VAL A 962 -18.59 -9.18 19.56
CA VAL A 962 -18.41 -10.46 18.87
C VAL A 962 -17.74 -10.18 17.53
N ILE A 963 -16.62 -10.86 17.29
CA ILE A 963 -15.87 -10.79 16.04
C ILE A 963 -16.08 -12.09 15.28
N THR A 964 -16.85 -12.05 14.20
CA THR A 964 -17.06 -13.19 13.31
C THR A 964 -16.07 -13.11 12.15
N ILE A 965 -15.22 -14.12 12.03
CA ILE A 965 -14.29 -14.35 10.92
C ILE A 965 -14.83 -15.53 10.13
N ASP A 966 -15.49 -15.25 9.02
CA ASP A 966 -16.09 -16.32 8.22
C ASP A 966 -16.10 -15.96 6.74
N ARG A 967 -15.85 -16.95 5.89
CA ARG A 967 -15.87 -16.76 4.45
C ARG A 967 -17.29 -16.67 3.90
N ASN A 968 -18.25 -17.42 4.41
CA ASN A 968 -19.57 -17.66 3.82
C ASN A 968 -20.70 -16.91 4.53
N PHE A 969 -20.54 -16.59 5.81
CA PHE A 969 -21.44 -15.74 6.57
C PHE A 969 -21.24 -14.26 6.18
N GLY A 970 -22.33 -13.50 6.17
CA GLY A 970 -22.33 -12.13 5.66
C GLY A 970 -23.05 -11.16 6.58
N ILE A 971 -22.76 -9.87 6.39
CA ILE A 971 -23.33 -8.78 7.20
C ILE A 971 -24.85 -8.66 7.04
N GLU A 972 -25.42 -9.22 5.98
CA GLU A 972 -26.86 -9.16 5.68
C GLU A 972 -27.71 -9.75 6.80
N TYR A 973 -27.16 -10.68 7.59
CA TYR A 973 -27.82 -11.21 8.79
C TYR A 973 -28.08 -10.12 9.83
N PHE A 974 -27.11 -9.24 10.04
CA PHE A 974 -27.15 -8.17 11.04
C PHE A 974 -27.76 -6.88 10.49
N ASP A 975 -27.67 -6.68 9.18
CA ASP A 975 -28.09 -5.47 8.47
C ASP A 975 -29.57 -5.48 8.01
N ASN A 976 -30.32 -6.56 8.28
CA ASN A 976 -31.69 -6.66 7.78
C ASN A 976 -32.66 -5.67 8.47
N PRO A 977 -33.28 -4.73 7.72
CA PRO A 977 -34.17 -3.71 8.28
C PRO A 977 -35.56 -4.26 8.65
N ARG A 978 -35.92 -5.48 8.24
CA ARG A 978 -37.23 -6.08 8.52
C ARG A 978 -37.16 -6.94 9.78
N SER A 979 -37.82 -6.48 10.84
CA SER A 979 -38.30 -7.32 11.95
C SER A 979 -39.27 -8.36 11.41
N THR A 980 -38.73 -9.41 10.79
CA THR A 980 -39.52 -10.55 10.31
C THR A 980 -40.08 -11.26 11.55
N PRO A 981 -41.39 -11.54 11.64
CA PRO A 981 -41.96 -12.22 12.80
C PRO A 981 -41.19 -13.54 13.06
N GLY A 982 -40.57 -13.67 14.25
CA GLY A 982 -39.74 -14.81 14.63
C GLY A 982 -38.22 -14.57 14.61
N ILE A 983 -37.73 -13.57 13.87
CA ILE A 983 -36.30 -13.21 13.79
C ILE A 983 -36.10 -11.83 14.47
N THR A 984 -36.09 -11.80 15.80
CA THR A 984 -35.70 -10.61 16.58
C THR A 984 -34.17 -10.52 16.67
N VAL A 985 -33.52 -10.04 15.61
CA VAL A 985 -32.07 -9.79 15.62
C VAL A 985 -31.81 -8.48 16.39
N ARG A 986 -31.54 -8.61 17.69
CA ARG A 986 -31.12 -7.52 18.59
C ARG A 986 -29.65 -7.13 18.42
N SER A 987 -28.93 -7.69 17.45
CA SER A 987 -27.56 -7.27 17.13
C SER A 987 -27.51 -5.99 16.31
N TYR A 988 -26.38 -5.33 16.49
CA TYR A 988 -25.93 -4.19 15.72
C TYR A 988 -24.52 -4.45 15.21
N LEU A 989 -24.27 -3.97 14.00
CA LEU A 989 -23.00 -4.07 13.31
C LEU A 989 -22.13 -2.87 13.71
N ILE A 990 -20.91 -3.12 14.24
CA ILE A 990 -19.93 -2.11 14.69
C ILE A 990 -18.86 -1.85 13.65
N ASP A 991 -18.37 -2.89 12.97
CA ASP A 991 -17.34 -2.76 11.94
C ASP A 991 -17.36 -3.97 11.00
N TYR A 992 -16.80 -3.83 9.79
CA TYR A 992 -16.52 -4.98 8.92
C TYR A 992 -15.30 -4.74 8.02
N THR A 993 -14.59 -5.80 7.61
CA THR A 993 -13.37 -5.72 6.79
C THR A 993 -13.23 -7.00 5.95
N PRO A 994 -12.77 -6.97 4.69
CA PRO A 994 -12.36 -5.81 3.88
C PRO A 994 -13.53 -5.08 3.20
N GLU A 995 -13.40 -3.77 3.02
CA GLU A 995 -14.38 -2.96 2.27
C GLU A 995 -14.19 -3.03 0.73
N PHE A 996 -12.97 -3.30 0.25
CA PHE A 996 -12.59 -3.20 -1.19
C PHE A 996 -12.31 -4.54 -1.90
N LEU A 997 -12.43 -5.68 -1.21
CA LEU A 997 -12.30 -7.04 -1.75
C LEU A 997 -13.39 -7.95 -1.17
N GLU A 998 -14.62 -7.43 -1.14
CA GLU A 998 -15.75 -8.13 -0.58
C GLU A 998 -16.03 -9.42 -1.37
N GLY A 999 -15.83 -10.58 -0.75
CA GLY A 999 -16.11 -11.88 -1.37
C GLY A 999 -14.93 -12.62 -1.98
N VAL A 1000 -13.69 -12.15 -1.86
CA VAL A 1000 -12.51 -12.95 -2.26
C VAL A 1000 -12.17 -14.02 -1.21
N GLY A 1001 -12.04 -13.61 0.06
CA GLY A 1001 -11.66 -14.49 1.18
C GLY A 1001 -12.58 -14.36 2.40
N HIS A 1002 -11.99 -14.48 3.59
CA HIS A 1002 -12.69 -14.32 4.87
C HIS A 1002 -13.07 -12.86 5.13
N ARG A 1003 -14.21 -12.70 5.81
CA ARG A 1003 -14.72 -11.40 6.25
C ARG A 1003 -14.58 -11.33 7.76
N LEU A 1004 -14.08 -10.20 8.25
CA LEU A 1004 -14.11 -9.86 9.66
C LEU A 1004 -15.33 -8.98 9.89
N ILE A 1005 -16.25 -9.41 10.74
CA ILE A 1005 -17.48 -8.72 11.10
C ILE A 1005 -17.46 -8.49 12.61
N VAL A 1006 -17.62 -7.25 13.06
CA VAL A 1006 -17.72 -6.90 14.48
C VAL A 1006 -19.16 -6.52 14.79
N SER A 1007 -19.77 -7.18 15.76
CA SER A 1007 -21.17 -6.97 16.16
C SER A 1007 -21.34 -6.96 17.68
N THR A 1008 -22.45 -6.39 18.16
CA THR A 1008 -22.82 -6.35 19.59
C THR A 1008 -24.33 -6.42 19.79
N PHE A 1009 -24.80 -6.94 20.92
CA PHE A 1009 -26.21 -6.84 21.37
C PHE A 1009 -26.44 -5.69 22.36
N TRP A 1010 -25.38 -5.08 22.87
CA TRP A 1010 -25.46 -4.08 23.93
C TRP A 1010 -25.67 -2.69 23.32
N LEU A 1011 -26.86 -2.13 23.50
CA LEU A 1011 -27.18 -0.79 23.03
C LEU A 1011 -26.25 0.27 23.63
N SER A 1012 -25.84 0.09 24.89
CA SER A 1012 -24.89 0.97 25.59
C SER A 1012 -23.55 1.08 24.88
N GLU A 1013 -23.06 0.01 24.27
CA GLU A 1013 -21.80 0.01 23.50
C GLU A 1013 -21.90 0.97 22.32
N ILE A 1014 -23.00 0.88 21.57
CA ILE A 1014 -23.21 1.67 20.36
C ILE A 1014 -23.52 3.11 20.72
N GLU A 1015 -24.31 3.34 21.77
CA GLU A 1015 -24.55 4.67 22.29
C GLU A 1015 -23.24 5.35 22.71
N SER A 1016 -22.32 4.63 23.35
CA SER A 1016 -20.99 5.13 23.70
C SER A 1016 -20.17 5.50 22.46
N LEU A 1017 -20.12 4.60 21.46
CA LEU A 1017 -19.43 4.83 20.18
C LEU A 1017 -20.00 6.04 19.42
N ILE A 1018 -21.32 6.14 19.31
CA ILE A 1018 -22.01 7.25 18.64
C ILE A 1018 -21.82 8.55 19.43
N LYS A 1019 -21.91 8.52 20.76
CA LYS A 1019 -21.69 9.70 21.60
C LYS A 1019 -20.28 10.26 21.44
N ASP A 1020 -19.27 9.39 21.36
CA ASP A 1020 -17.90 9.80 21.06
C ASP A 1020 -17.79 10.39 19.65
N GLY A 1021 -18.47 9.82 18.65
CA GLY A 1021 -18.58 10.37 17.29
C GLY A 1021 -19.23 11.76 17.26
N LEU A 1022 -20.41 11.92 17.87
CA LEU A 1022 -21.15 13.17 17.96
C LEU A 1022 -20.39 14.25 18.74
N ARG A 1023 -19.68 13.87 19.81
CA ARG A 1023 -18.82 14.79 20.58
C ARG A 1023 -17.65 15.30 19.75
N LYS A 1024 -17.00 14.44 18.94
CA LYS A 1024 -15.96 14.86 17.99
C LYS A 1024 -16.51 15.86 16.95
N MET A 1025 -17.81 15.85 16.67
CA MET A 1025 -18.49 16.77 15.76
C MET A 1025 -19.03 18.05 16.41
N GLY A 1026 -18.89 18.20 17.74
CA GLY A 1026 -19.39 19.38 18.47
C GLY A 1026 -20.90 19.39 18.76
N ILE A 1027 -21.60 18.26 18.58
CA ILE A 1027 -23.03 18.13 18.88
C ILE A 1027 -23.19 17.76 20.38
N PRO A 1028 -23.91 18.54 21.20
CA PRO A 1028 -24.10 18.23 22.61
C PRO A 1028 -24.96 16.96 22.78
N GLY A 1029 -24.34 15.89 23.27
CA GLY A 1029 -24.96 14.57 23.40
C GLY A 1029 -25.95 14.49 24.55
N THR A 1030 -27.25 14.52 24.25
CA THR A 1030 -28.30 14.04 25.15
C THR A 1030 -28.63 12.60 24.77
N GLY A 1031 -28.49 11.66 25.72
CA GLY A 1031 -28.53 10.20 25.45
C GLY A 1031 -29.80 9.69 24.76
N PHE A 1032 -30.92 10.42 24.85
CA PHE A 1032 -32.21 10.02 24.25
C PHE A 1032 -32.23 10.07 22.71
N HIS A 1033 -31.31 10.79 22.06
CA HIS A 1033 -31.28 10.94 20.60
C HIS A 1033 -30.46 9.86 19.88
N ALA A 1034 -29.50 9.20 20.57
CA ALA A 1034 -28.57 8.26 19.92
C ALA A 1034 -29.26 6.96 19.49
N ALA A 1035 -30.08 6.36 20.37
CA ALA A 1035 -30.83 5.15 20.07
C ALA A 1035 -31.86 5.37 18.94
N GLN A 1036 -32.56 6.50 18.94
CA GLN A 1036 -33.52 6.83 17.88
C GLN A 1036 -32.81 6.98 16.53
N ILE A 1037 -31.72 7.76 16.46
CA ILE A 1037 -30.92 7.92 15.24
C ILE A 1037 -30.42 6.56 14.74
N LEU A 1038 -29.99 5.67 15.63
CA LEU A 1038 -29.53 4.34 15.27
C LEU A 1038 -30.65 3.48 14.67
N ASP A 1039 -31.84 3.45 15.26
CA ASP A 1039 -32.98 2.71 14.72
C ASP A 1039 -33.39 3.22 13.34
N ILE A 1040 -33.38 4.55 13.15
CA ILE A 1040 -33.66 5.18 11.85
C ILE A 1040 -32.57 4.82 10.83
N LEU A 1041 -31.30 4.87 11.21
CA LEU A 1041 -30.22 4.48 10.33
C LEU A 1041 -30.32 3.00 9.96
N LYS A 1042 -30.58 2.11 10.93
CA LYS A 1042 -30.79 0.67 10.69
C LYS A 1042 -31.93 0.41 9.72
N SER A 1043 -33.00 1.18 9.81
CA SER A 1043 -34.14 1.05 8.91
C SER A 1043 -33.83 1.50 7.47
N ILE A 1044 -32.77 2.29 7.24
CA ILE A 1044 -32.26 2.65 5.90
C ILE A 1044 -31.19 1.64 5.48
N SER A 1045 -30.12 1.53 6.26
CA SER A 1045 -29.06 0.52 6.21
C SER A 1045 -28.16 0.69 7.44
N GLY A 1046 -27.89 -0.39 8.15
CA GLY A 1046 -26.87 -0.48 9.20
C GLY A 1046 -25.45 -0.14 8.72
N LYS A 1047 -25.14 -0.22 7.41
CA LYS A 1047 -23.89 0.33 6.84
C LYS A 1047 -23.73 1.84 7.07
N LEU A 1048 -24.83 2.58 7.20
CA LEU A 1048 -24.77 4.02 7.49
C LEU A 1048 -24.44 4.30 8.96
N ALA A 1049 -24.96 3.49 9.88
CA ALA A 1049 -24.59 3.56 11.29
C ALA A 1049 -23.08 3.30 11.49
N LEU A 1050 -22.52 2.38 10.70
CA LEU A 1050 -21.09 2.09 10.65
C LEU A 1050 -20.24 3.26 10.15
N LYS A 1051 -20.61 3.84 8.99
CA LYS A 1051 -19.87 4.98 8.43
C LYS A 1051 -19.85 6.19 9.35
N LEU A 1052 -20.90 6.38 10.16
CA LEU A 1052 -20.95 7.40 11.20
C LEU A 1052 -19.84 7.24 12.25
N ILE A 1053 -19.54 6.00 12.64
CA ILE A 1053 -18.54 5.66 13.65
C ILE A 1053 -17.13 5.73 13.06
N ASN A 1054 -16.95 5.19 11.85
CA ASN A 1054 -15.64 5.04 11.22
C ASN A 1054 -15.15 6.31 10.50
N ASN A 1055 -16.04 7.15 9.97
CA ASN A 1055 -15.65 8.29 9.14
C ASN A 1055 -16.35 9.61 9.56
N PRO A 1056 -15.70 10.46 10.37
CA PRO A 1056 -16.31 11.71 10.86
C PRO A 1056 -16.60 12.73 9.74
N LYS A 1057 -16.02 12.56 8.53
CA LYS A 1057 -16.30 13.40 7.36
C LYS A 1057 -17.71 13.14 6.78
N ASP A 1058 -18.14 11.88 6.72
CA ASP A 1058 -19.44 11.46 6.15
C ASP A 1058 -20.59 11.57 7.16
N ALA A 1059 -20.25 11.76 8.44
CA ALA A 1059 -21.18 11.74 9.54
C ALA A 1059 -22.30 12.79 9.45
N ARG A 1060 -22.01 13.97 8.86
CA ARG A 1060 -23.04 15.01 8.65
C ARG A 1060 -24.10 14.60 7.64
N GLU A 1061 -23.69 13.95 6.54
CA GLU A 1061 -24.61 13.46 5.51
C GLU A 1061 -25.50 12.33 6.05
N ILE A 1062 -24.91 11.43 6.84
CA ILE A 1062 -25.61 10.29 7.46
C ILE A 1062 -26.64 10.77 8.47
N ILE A 1063 -26.29 11.72 9.33
CA ILE A 1063 -27.24 12.34 10.26
C ILE A 1063 -28.33 13.11 9.48
N GLY A 1064 -27.97 13.80 8.39
CA GLY A 1064 -28.92 14.46 7.50
C GLY A 1064 -29.94 13.50 6.89
N LEU A 1065 -29.50 12.32 6.44
CA LEU A 1065 -30.35 11.23 5.95
C LEU A 1065 -31.31 10.71 7.03
N ALA A 1066 -30.80 10.47 8.25
CA ALA A 1066 -31.64 10.04 9.37
C ALA A 1066 -32.70 11.09 9.72
N LEU A 1067 -32.32 12.37 9.79
CA LEU A 1067 -33.25 13.47 10.05
C LEU A 1067 -34.28 13.65 8.93
N THR A 1068 -33.87 13.50 7.66
CA THR A 1068 -34.77 13.57 6.51
C THR A 1068 -35.82 12.46 6.57
N ARG A 1069 -35.41 11.23 6.90
CA ARG A 1069 -36.35 10.12 7.09
C ARG A 1069 -37.34 10.38 8.22
N LEU A 1070 -36.87 10.87 9.38
CA LEU A 1070 -37.75 11.26 10.49
C LEU A 1070 -38.78 12.31 10.10
N LEU A 1071 -38.38 13.23 9.22
CA LEU A 1071 -39.26 14.28 8.73
C LEU A 1071 -40.33 13.70 7.79
N LEU A 1072 -39.94 12.76 6.92
CA LEU A 1072 -40.84 12.04 6.00
C LEU A 1072 -41.80 11.07 6.71
N GLU A 1073 -41.47 10.55 7.89
CA GLU A 1073 -42.39 9.71 8.70
C GLU A 1073 -43.46 10.53 9.45
N LYS A 1074 -43.30 11.86 9.53
CA LYS A 1074 -44.27 12.75 10.18
C LYS A 1074 -45.35 13.29 9.24
N ASP A 1075 -45.14 13.19 7.92
CA ASP A 1075 -46.13 13.45 6.87
C ASP A 1075 -46.84 12.16 6.46
#